data_AF-A0A843UC68-F1
#
_entry.id   AF-A0A843UC68-F1
#
_cell.length_a   1.000
_cell.length_b   1.000
_cell.length_c   1.000
_cell.angle_alpha   90.00
_cell.angle_beta   90.00
_cell.angle_gamma   90.00
#
_symmetry.space_group_name_H-M   'P 1'
#
loop_
_entity.id
_entity.type
_entity.pdbx_description
1 polymer ?
#
loop_
_entity_poly.entity_id
_entity_poly.type
_entity_poly.pdbx_seq_one_letter_code
_entity_poly.pdbx_strand_id
1 'polypeptide(L)'
;MGRLEAMAGGGGAAAAPLFRLWKHYSPVSPYWKRANFAPFALLALLCSASYFLGIYHNVRGTISTSSSLGSSVPCFSAGVPTNKTSASASSTTATATLDFAAHHATSDEEAKEAATPAMQDFPACDIKYSEYTPCEDRDRSLKFPRDRLLYRERHCPDRSELLKCLIPAPPGYRNPFPWPVSRDVAWFANVPHRELSVEKAVQNWIRVEGDRFRFPGGGTMFSGGADAYIDSIARLIPLRDGSIRTAIDTGCGAWWVMLIKCGVVVLLQVASWGAYLLSRGVLTMSFAPRDTHEAQVLFALERGVPAMIGVLASNRLPYPSRAFDMAHCSRCLIPWQLYDGQFLIEVDRILRPGGYWILSGPPINWQSHWKGWQRTQDHLSAEQDAIEAVARSLCWKKIKQKGDIAIWRKPTNHIHCKITRKVVKSPPFCSTQDPDSAWYTKMEACITPLPEVEDLRATAGGELKKWPERLTAVPPRIGGGGLNGVTAETFLEDSNLWQRRLGYYKTIVNQLGQRGRYRNLLDMNARFGGFAAAFGDEPVWVMNVVPTAAANTLGVVYERGLIGTYQDWCEAMSTYPRTYDLLHADSVFTLYKNRCEMEDILLEMDRILRPEGTVIFRDDVDVLVKVKSYTDRMRWDSQIVDHEDGPHQREKILLAVKLYWTAPGPNQVQNSQPSS
;
A
#
# COMPACT_ATOMS: atom_id res chain seq x y z
N MET A 1 -59.31 50.95 12.85
CA MET A 1 -60.08 50.54 14.04
C MET A 1 -59.32 49.40 14.70
N GLY A 2 -58.84 49.43 15.94
CA GLY A 2 -58.69 50.46 16.98
C GLY A 2 -57.32 50.22 17.66
N ARG A 3 -56.59 51.28 18.02
CA ARG A 3 -56.59 51.96 19.34
C ARG A 3 -55.82 51.14 20.41
N LEU A 4 -54.64 51.61 20.81
CA LEU A 4 -54.32 52.44 22.01
C LEU A 4 -53.59 51.50 22.99
N GLU A 5 -52.59 51.84 23.81
CA GLU A 5 -52.04 53.05 24.43
C GLU A 5 -50.60 52.64 24.90
N ALA A 6 -49.57 53.48 24.83
CA ALA A 6 -49.18 54.49 25.84
C ALA A 6 -48.91 53.88 27.23
N MET A 7 -47.91 54.26 28.04
CA MET A 7 -46.90 55.32 28.00
C MET A 7 -46.01 55.15 29.26
N ALA A 8 -44.92 55.93 29.29
CA ALA A 8 -44.17 56.42 30.46
C ALA A 8 -43.09 55.50 31.08
N GLY A 9 -41.87 55.97 31.34
CA GLY A 9 -41.33 57.32 31.15
C GLY A 9 -39.96 57.50 31.80
N GLY A 10 -39.10 58.24 31.09
CA GLY A 10 -38.14 59.22 31.66
C GLY A 10 -36.81 58.71 32.23
N GLY A 11 -35.66 59.30 31.97
CA GLY A 11 -35.30 60.47 31.17
C GLY A 11 -33.80 60.78 31.33
N GLY A 12 -33.22 61.49 30.35
CA GLY A 12 -31.97 62.27 30.40
C GLY A 12 -30.65 61.48 30.55
N ALA A 13 -29.52 61.79 29.92
CA ALA A 13 -29.13 62.86 29.01
C ALA A 13 -27.74 62.48 28.42
N ALA A 14 -27.30 63.26 27.42
CA ALA A 14 -25.94 63.37 26.86
C ALA A 14 -25.54 62.38 25.74
N ALA A 15 -25.39 62.95 24.55
CA ALA A 15 -24.92 62.33 23.32
C ALA A 15 -23.39 62.44 23.17
N ALA A 16 -22.75 61.35 22.78
CA ALA A 16 -21.46 61.29 22.07
C ALA A 16 -21.37 59.95 21.30
N PRO A 17 -20.77 59.89 20.09
CA PRO A 17 -20.93 58.74 19.20
C PRO A 17 -19.99 57.58 19.57
N LEU A 18 -20.56 56.37 19.66
CA LEU A 18 -19.87 55.10 19.85
C LEU A 18 -19.38 54.56 18.49
N PHE A 19 -18.07 54.64 18.24
CA PHE A 19 -17.35 53.70 17.37
C PHE A 19 -16.46 52.82 18.25
N ARG A 20 -16.76 51.52 18.33
CA ARG A 20 -15.90 50.46 18.92
C ARG A 20 -15.66 49.41 17.83
N LEU A 21 -14.45 49.36 17.27
CA LEU A 21 -13.29 48.55 17.69
C LEU A 21 -13.26 47.15 17.04
N TRP A 22 -12.88 47.14 15.75
CA TRP A 22 -12.09 46.06 15.19
C TRP A 22 -10.66 46.14 15.77
N LYS A 23 -10.26 45.11 16.52
CA LYS A 23 -8.86 44.91 16.92
C LYS A 23 -8.09 44.32 15.74
N HIS A 24 -7.36 45.18 15.03
CA HIS A 24 -6.26 44.76 14.17
C HIS A 24 -5.10 44.26 15.03
N TYR A 25 -4.63 43.05 14.72
CA TYR A 25 -3.32 42.54 15.12
C TYR A 25 -2.22 43.49 14.61
N SER A 26 -1.40 44.02 15.51
CA SER A 26 -0.19 44.76 15.15
C SER A 26 0.90 43.81 14.66
N PRO A 27 1.66 44.16 13.60
CA PRO A 27 2.86 43.43 13.22
C PRO A 27 4.02 43.79 14.16
N VAL A 28 4.72 42.75 14.59
CA VAL A 28 5.92 42.83 15.44
C VAL A 28 7.05 43.56 14.68
N SER A 29 7.64 44.55 15.34
CA SER A 29 8.84 45.28 14.91
C SER A 29 10.05 44.34 14.75
N PRO A 30 10.91 44.52 13.72
CA PRO A 30 12.14 43.76 13.60
C PRO A 30 13.27 44.44 14.39
N TYR A 31 13.66 43.83 15.50
CA TYR A 31 14.91 44.14 16.21
C TYR A 31 16.11 43.63 15.40
N TRP A 32 16.66 44.47 14.51
CA TRP A 32 17.95 44.20 13.88
C TRP A 32 19.09 44.43 14.90
N LYS A 33 19.52 43.35 15.55
CA LYS A 33 20.85 43.33 16.20
C LYS A 33 21.91 43.38 15.09
N ARG A 34 22.83 44.35 15.16
CA ARG A 34 24.05 44.39 14.33
C ARG A 34 24.80 43.07 14.49
N ALA A 35 24.69 42.18 13.50
CA ALA A 35 25.51 40.98 13.42
C ALA A 35 26.94 41.40 13.04
N ASN A 36 27.91 41.00 13.86
CA ASN A 36 29.32 41.25 13.57
C ASN A 36 29.76 40.24 12.50
N PHE A 37 29.95 40.68 11.25
CA PHE A 37 30.24 39.82 10.09
C PHE A 37 31.69 39.33 10.00
N ALA A 38 32.56 39.78 10.91
CA ALA A 38 33.96 39.42 10.98
C ALA A 38 34.26 37.89 11.00
N PRO A 39 33.54 37.02 11.74
CA PRO A 39 33.86 35.59 11.76
C PRO A 39 33.47 34.87 10.46
N PHE A 40 32.44 35.34 9.75
CA PHE A 40 32.04 34.79 8.45
C PHE A 40 33.03 35.17 7.33
N ALA A 41 33.55 36.39 7.36
CA ALA A 41 34.60 36.84 6.45
C ALA A 41 35.91 36.06 6.68
N LEU A 42 36.28 35.81 7.95
CA LEU A 42 37.46 35.01 8.31
C LEU A 42 37.33 33.57 7.79
N LEU A 43 36.15 32.95 7.94
CA LEU A 43 35.90 31.58 7.49
C LEU A 43 35.98 31.48 5.96
N ALA A 44 35.41 32.44 5.23
CA ALA A 44 35.48 32.49 3.77
C ALA A 44 36.93 32.67 3.26
N LEU A 45 37.72 33.50 3.95
CA LEU A 45 39.15 33.69 3.65
C LEU A 45 39.96 32.40 3.87
N LEU A 46 39.72 31.69 4.98
CA LEU A 46 40.41 30.44 5.29
C LEU A 46 40.06 29.34 4.28
N CYS A 47 38.78 29.19 3.91
CA CYS A 47 38.35 28.25 2.88
C CYS A 47 38.97 28.56 1.51
N SER A 48 39.05 29.84 1.15
CA SER A 48 39.67 30.27 -0.10
C SER A 48 41.18 29.99 -0.11
N ALA A 49 41.87 30.27 1.01
CA ALA A 49 43.30 29.99 1.15
C ALA A 49 43.60 28.49 1.04
N SER A 50 42.78 27.62 1.64
CA SER A 50 42.93 26.16 1.51
C SER A 50 42.71 25.65 0.09
N TYR A 51 41.79 26.27 -0.67
CA TYR A 51 41.56 25.92 -2.07
C TYR A 51 42.76 26.29 -2.95
N PHE A 52 43.34 27.47 -2.77
CA PHE A 52 44.53 27.89 -3.52
C PHE A 52 45.79 27.13 -3.13
N LEU A 53 45.95 26.73 -1.86
CA LEU A 53 47.03 25.84 -1.41
C LEU A 53 46.91 24.44 -2.04
N GLY A 54 45.69 23.92 -2.19
CA GLY A 54 45.44 22.65 -2.88
C GLY A 54 45.79 22.70 -4.38
N ILE A 55 45.55 23.84 -5.04
CA ILE A 55 45.97 24.06 -6.43
C ILE A 55 47.50 24.19 -6.53
N TYR A 56 48.14 24.91 -5.60
CA TYR A 56 49.59 25.08 -5.59
C TYR A 56 50.35 23.76 -5.41
N HIS A 57 49.82 22.83 -4.61
CA HIS A 57 50.42 21.51 -4.43
C HIS A 57 50.25 20.57 -5.64
N ASN A 58 49.24 20.77 -6.49
CA ASN A 58 49.00 19.92 -7.68
C ASN A 58 49.76 20.37 -8.94
N VAL A 59 50.49 21.49 -8.91
CA VAL A 59 51.24 22.02 -10.07
C VAL A 59 52.72 21.59 -10.07
N ARG A 60 53.20 20.87 -9.05
CA ARG A 60 54.54 20.24 -9.03
C ARG A 60 54.44 18.71 -8.95
N GLY A 61 54.03 18.11 -10.07
CA GLY A 61 54.00 16.66 -10.27
C GLY A 61 54.22 16.30 -11.74
N THR A 62 55.49 16.29 -12.12
CA THR A 62 56.20 15.86 -13.34
C THR A 62 55.45 15.12 -14.47
N ILE A 63 55.68 15.66 -15.68
CA ILE A 63 55.42 15.13 -17.03
C ILE A 63 56.37 13.96 -17.36
N SER A 64 55.87 12.91 -18.02
CA SER A 64 56.67 12.10 -18.97
C SER A 64 55.81 11.64 -20.14
N THR A 65 56.14 12.22 -21.29
CA THR A 65 55.68 11.92 -22.65
C THR A 65 56.38 10.68 -23.20
N SER A 66 55.63 9.84 -23.92
CA SER A 66 56.20 9.17 -25.10
C SER A 66 55.12 8.97 -26.17
N SER A 67 55.49 9.38 -27.36
CA SER A 67 54.76 9.38 -28.62
C SER A 67 55.30 8.29 -29.54
N SER A 68 54.46 7.63 -30.32
CA SER A 68 54.88 7.08 -31.61
C SER A 68 53.70 6.99 -32.59
N LEU A 69 53.90 7.58 -33.76
CA LEU A 69 53.03 7.63 -34.93
C LEU A 69 53.73 6.87 -36.08
N GLY A 70 52.95 6.29 -37.01
CA GLY A 70 53.38 5.72 -38.29
C GLY A 70 53.15 4.20 -38.36
N SER A 71 52.66 3.59 -39.44
CA SER A 71 52.48 3.99 -40.85
C SER A 71 51.63 2.91 -41.57
N SER A 72 51.24 3.17 -42.82
CA SER A 72 50.24 2.45 -43.62
C SER A 72 50.81 1.55 -44.74
N VAL A 73 49.95 0.62 -45.23
CA VAL A 73 49.84 -0.14 -46.54
C VAL A 73 50.89 -1.26 -46.89
N PRO A 74 50.69 -2.21 -47.87
CA PRO A 74 49.51 -2.88 -48.51
C PRO A 74 49.55 -4.45 -48.71
N CYS A 75 48.37 -5.03 -49.01
CA CYS A 75 47.91 -6.08 -49.97
C CYS A 75 48.64 -7.40 -50.39
N PHE A 76 47.77 -8.36 -50.82
CA PHE A 76 47.89 -9.59 -51.66
C PHE A 76 48.20 -10.92 -50.93
N SER A 77 47.62 -12.10 -51.19
CA SER A 77 46.87 -12.72 -52.32
C SER A 77 46.08 -13.94 -51.80
N ALA A 78 44.83 -14.18 -52.22
CA ALA A 78 44.36 -15.17 -53.23
C ALA A 78 44.28 -16.65 -52.78
N GLY A 79 43.16 -17.33 -53.09
CA GLY A 79 43.18 -18.78 -53.38
C GLY A 79 42.12 -19.72 -52.77
N VAL A 80 40.87 -19.63 -53.25
CA VAL A 80 40.03 -20.74 -53.77
C VAL A 80 39.37 -21.77 -52.80
N PRO A 81 38.08 -22.15 -53.05
CA PRO A 81 37.26 -22.99 -52.16
C PRO A 81 37.19 -24.46 -52.62
N THR A 82 36.75 -25.35 -51.73
CA THR A 82 36.26 -26.68 -52.14
C THR A 82 34.94 -27.02 -51.46
N ASN A 83 33.88 -27.06 -52.28
CA ASN A 83 32.64 -27.78 -52.03
C ASN A 83 32.92 -29.30 -51.99
N LYS A 84 32.30 -30.01 -51.05
CA LYS A 84 31.84 -31.39 -51.26
C LYS A 84 30.49 -31.62 -50.60
N THR A 85 29.50 -31.78 -51.48
CA THR A 85 28.24 -32.46 -51.27
C THR A 85 28.45 -33.96 -51.03
N SER A 86 27.68 -34.55 -50.12
CA SER A 86 27.27 -35.96 -50.24
C SER A 86 25.97 -36.17 -49.50
N ALA A 87 24.93 -36.52 -50.27
CA ALA A 87 23.66 -37.02 -49.78
C ALA A 87 23.79 -38.49 -49.35
N SER A 88 22.99 -38.90 -48.37
CA SER A 88 22.62 -40.31 -48.18
C SER A 88 21.22 -40.35 -47.57
N ALA A 89 20.31 -40.96 -48.32
CA ALA A 89 18.97 -41.32 -47.88
C ALA A 89 19.02 -42.56 -46.97
N SER A 90 18.12 -42.63 -45.98
CA SER A 90 17.64 -43.90 -45.45
C SER A 90 16.23 -43.74 -44.87
N SER A 91 15.44 -44.79 -45.09
CA SER A 91 13.99 -44.93 -45.02
C SER A 91 13.41 -45.07 -43.60
N THR A 92 12.30 -44.35 -43.42
CA THR A 92 11.06 -44.65 -42.67
C THR A 92 10.97 -45.89 -41.76
N THR A 93 10.60 -45.64 -40.51
CA THR A 93 9.67 -46.47 -39.73
C THR A 93 8.80 -45.53 -38.88
N ALA A 94 7.53 -45.39 -39.24
CA ALA A 94 6.61 -44.43 -38.65
C ALA A 94 5.99 -44.99 -37.36
N THR A 95 6.33 -44.38 -36.22
CA THR A 95 5.50 -44.43 -35.00
C THR A 95 4.47 -43.31 -35.09
N ALA A 96 3.18 -43.68 -35.12
CA ALA A 96 2.08 -42.73 -35.19
C ALA A 96 1.99 -41.90 -33.89
N THR A 97 2.49 -40.67 -33.92
CA THR A 97 2.13 -39.61 -32.98
C THR A 97 0.75 -39.10 -33.35
N LEU A 98 -0.21 -39.24 -32.44
CA LEU A 98 -1.56 -38.69 -32.58
C LEU A 98 -1.50 -37.16 -32.48
N ASP A 99 -1.91 -36.50 -33.56
CA ASP A 99 -2.05 -35.05 -33.67
C ASP A 99 -3.44 -34.64 -33.14
N PHE A 100 -3.46 -33.68 -32.19
CA PHE A 100 -4.68 -33.13 -31.59
C PHE A 100 -4.90 -31.65 -32.01
N ALA A 101 -4.24 -31.17 -33.06
CA ALA A 101 -4.48 -29.84 -33.61
C ALA A 101 -5.84 -29.78 -34.34
N ALA A 102 -6.58 -28.69 -34.16
CA ALA A 102 -7.84 -28.46 -34.86
C ALA A 102 -7.56 -28.11 -36.34
N HIS A 103 -7.89 -29.03 -37.26
CA HIS A 103 -7.73 -28.83 -38.71
C HIS A 103 -8.92 -28.10 -39.35
N HIS A 104 -9.12 -26.84 -39.00
CA HIS A 104 -9.90 -25.91 -39.83
C HIS A 104 -8.97 -24.83 -40.36
N ALA A 105 -8.24 -25.16 -41.44
CA ALA A 105 -7.50 -24.18 -42.22
C ALA A 105 -8.32 -23.82 -43.46
N THR A 106 -8.62 -22.54 -43.62
CA THR A 106 -9.06 -21.95 -44.88
C THR A 106 -7.89 -21.96 -45.88
N SER A 107 -8.20 -21.91 -47.17
CA SER A 107 -7.28 -22.18 -48.30
C SER A 107 -5.94 -21.42 -48.27
N ASP A 108 -4.89 -22.09 -48.74
CA ASP A 108 -3.46 -21.72 -48.71
C ASP A 108 -3.07 -20.35 -49.32
N GLU A 109 -3.99 -19.64 -49.98
CA GLU A 109 -3.77 -18.29 -50.51
C GLU A 109 -4.05 -17.19 -49.45
N GLU A 110 -4.97 -17.40 -48.50
CA GLU A 110 -5.23 -16.45 -47.39
C GLU A 110 -4.23 -16.62 -46.22
N ALA A 111 -3.60 -17.81 -46.11
CA ALA A 111 -2.63 -18.11 -45.07
C ALA A 111 -1.29 -17.34 -45.23
N LYS A 112 -0.97 -16.84 -46.44
CA LYS A 112 0.23 -16.04 -46.68
C LYS A 112 0.05 -14.54 -46.41
N GLU A 113 -1.18 -14.04 -46.41
CA GLU A 113 -1.49 -12.64 -46.05
C GLU A 113 -1.87 -12.50 -44.56
N ALA A 114 -2.22 -13.59 -43.88
CA ALA A 114 -2.50 -13.65 -42.44
C ALA A 114 -1.30 -14.07 -41.57
N ALA A 115 -0.07 -14.08 -42.13
CA ALA A 115 1.14 -14.13 -41.33
C ALA A 115 1.26 -12.81 -40.55
N THR A 116 0.58 -12.75 -39.41
CA THR A 116 0.83 -11.76 -38.38
C THR A 116 2.35 -11.76 -38.17
N PRO A 117 3.04 -10.61 -38.29
CA PRO A 117 4.46 -10.57 -37.97
C PRO A 117 4.61 -11.15 -36.57
N ALA A 118 5.48 -12.15 -36.42
CA ALA A 118 5.69 -12.87 -35.17
C ALA A 118 5.74 -11.85 -34.03
N MET A 119 4.65 -11.76 -33.25
CA MET A 119 4.50 -10.71 -32.27
C MET A 119 5.62 -10.88 -31.26
N GLN A 120 6.46 -9.86 -31.15
CA GLN A 120 7.67 -9.91 -30.34
C GLN A 120 7.35 -10.18 -28.87
N ASP A 121 8.22 -10.95 -28.22
CA ASP A 121 8.17 -11.16 -26.76
C ASP A 121 8.32 -9.84 -26.02
N PHE A 122 7.75 -9.78 -24.80
CA PHE A 122 7.91 -8.60 -23.97
C PHE A 122 9.38 -8.45 -23.54
N PRO A 123 10.02 -7.30 -23.81
CA PRO A 123 11.39 -7.07 -23.39
C PRO A 123 11.48 -6.94 -21.87
N ALA A 124 12.66 -7.19 -21.31
CA ALA A 124 12.94 -6.86 -19.92
C ALA A 124 13.14 -5.35 -19.77
N CYS A 125 12.58 -4.76 -18.71
CA CYS A 125 12.89 -3.39 -18.32
C CYS A 125 14.32 -3.28 -17.80
N ASP A 126 14.86 -2.05 -17.79
CA ASP A 126 16.10 -1.71 -17.12
C ASP A 126 16.02 -2.05 -15.61
N ILE A 127 17.11 -2.55 -15.04
CA ILE A 127 17.23 -2.95 -13.64
C ILE A 127 16.93 -1.82 -12.65
N LYS A 128 17.08 -0.55 -13.06
CA LYS A 128 16.67 0.61 -12.26
C LYS A 128 15.17 0.61 -11.91
N TYR A 129 14.35 -0.10 -12.69
CA TYR A 129 12.92 -0.25 -12.44
C TYR A 129 12.56 -1.43 -11.54
N SER A 130 13.54 -2.17 -11.01
CA SER A 130 13.28 -3.33 -10.13
C SER A 130 12.41 -3.00 -8.91
N GLU A 131 12.41 -1.76 -8.43
CA GLU A 131 11.54 -1.26 -7.35
C GLU A 131 10.56 -0.17 -7.83
N TYR A 132 10.21 -0.18 -9.11
CA TYR A 132 9.32 0.80 -9.71
C TYR A 132 7.90 0.67 -9.15
N THR A 133 7.39 1.78 -8.61
CA THR A 133 6.02 1.93 -8.13
C THR A 133 5.37 3.07 -8.90
N PRO A 134 4.71 2.82 -10.03
CA PRO A 134 4.40 3.85 -11.02
C PRO A 134 3.62 5.04 -10.44
N CYS A 135 2.60 4.76 -9.62
CA CYS A 135 1.78 5.80 -9.00
C CYS A 135 2.35 6.38 -7.69
N GLU A 136 3.48 5.87 -7.23
CA GLU A 136 4.18 6.35 -6.03
C GLU A 136 5.61 6.77 -6.42
N ASP A 137 5.79 7.18 -7.68
CA ASP A 137 7.09 7.50 -8.25
C ASP A 137 7.69 8.75 -7.61
N ARG A 138 8.94 8.63 -7.17
CA ARG A 138 9.62 9.71 -6.44
C ARG A 138 9.70 10.97 -7.29
N ASP A 139 10.21 10.88 -8.50
CA ASP A 139 10.53 12.07 -9.31
C ASP A 139 9.25 12.78 -9.78
N ARG A 140 8.18 12.02 -10.05
CA ARG A 140 6.84 12.56 -10.28
C ARG A 140 6.28 13.24 -9.02
N SER A 141 6.39 12.60 -7.86
CA SER A 141 5.88 13.13 -6.58
C SER A 141 6.45 14.52 -6.27
N LEU A 142 7.71 14.79 -6.62
CA LEU A 142 8.38 16.07 -6.34
C LEU A 142 7.75 17.27 -7.07
N LYS A 143 6.90 17.03 -8.08
CA LYS A 143 6.19 18.07 -8.85
C LYS A 143 4.97 18.63 -8.12
N PHE A 144 4.53 17.99 -7.03
CA PHE A 144 3.31 18.36 -6.31
C PHE A 144 3.57 19.16 -5.03
N PRO A 145 2.58 19.93 -4.53
CA PRO A 145 2.71 20.74 -3.33
C PRO A 145 3.17 19.96 -2.10
N ARG A 146 4.01 20.58 -1.27
CA ARG A 146 4.49 19.99 -0.01
C ARG A 146 3.49 20.05 1.13
N ASP A 147 2.56 21.01 1.08
CA ASP A 147 1.51 21.14 2.10
C ASP A 147 0.76 19.83 2.25
N ARG A 148 0.44 19.48 3.49
CA ARG A 148 -0.32 18.26 3.84
C ARG A 148 0.20 16.98 3.19
N LEU A 149 1.48 16.93 2.81
CA LEU A 149 2.08 15.80 2.10
C LEU A 149 1.39 15.44 0.77
N LEU A 150 0.78 16.40 0.07
CA LEU A 150 0.08 16.22 -1.23
C LEU A 150 0.94 15.55 -2.32
N TYR A 151 2.12 16.09 -2.61
CA TYR A 151 3.29 15.32 -2.27
C TYR A 151 3.37 13.83 -2.59
N ARG A 152 3.16 13.08 -1.52
CA ARG A 152 3.31 11.63 -1.38
C ARG A 152 2.00 10.90 -1.63
N GLU A 153 0.93 11.62 -2.00
CA GLU A 153 -0.24 10.96 -2.54
C GLU A 153 0.11 10.22 -3.82
N ARG A 154 -0.80 9.32 -4.18
CA ARG A 154 -0.78 8.60 -5.43
C ARG A 154 -0.85 9.58 -6.61
N HIS A 155 0.17 9.56 -7.46
CA HIS A 155 0.27 10.32 -8.71
C HIS A 155 0.65 9.36 -9.83
N CYS A 156 -0.33 8.90 -10.60
CA CYS A 156 -0.10 7.90 -11.66
C CYS A 156 0.50 8.49 -12.94
N PRO A 157 1.27 7.70 -13.71
CA PRO A 157 1.65 8.04 -15.07
C PRO A 157 0.45 8.09 -16.00
N ASP A 158 0.54 8.92 -17.04
CA ASP A 158 -0.40 8.89 -18.16
C ASP A 158 -0.20 7.62 -18.99
N ARG A 159 -1.20 7.24 -19.80
CA ARG A 159 -1.17 6.01 -20.62
C ARG A 159 0.05 5.92 -21.54
N SER A 160 0.53 7.05 -22.06
CA SER A 160 1.70 7.13 -22.93
C SER A 160 3.04 6.95 -22.20
N GLU A 161 3.04 7.08 -20.87
CA GLU A 161 4.23 6.94 -20.03
C GLU A 161 4.38 5.51 -19.45
N LEU A 162 3.41 4.62 -19.71
CA LEU A 162 3.41 3.26 -19.21
C LEU A 162 4.54 2.43 -19.84
N LEU A 163 5.29 1.74 -19.00
CA LEU A 163 6.35 0.84 -19.42
C LEU A 163 5.75 -0.42 -20.06
N LYS A 164 6.13 -0.71 -21.30
CA LYS A 164 5.73 -1.91 -22.05
C LYS A 164 6.81 -3.00 -21.99
N CYS A 165 7.24 -3.32 -20.78
CA CYS A 165 8.32 -4.28 -20.52
C CYS A 165 8.10 -5.00 -19.18
N LEU A 166 8.73 -6.16 -19.02
CA LEU A 166 8.66 -6.97 -17.79
C LEU A 166 9.70 -6.47 -16.78
N ILE A 167 9.28 -6.20 -15.54
CA ILE A 167 10.18 -5.66 -14.52
C ILE A 167 11.05 -6.78 -13.92
N PRO A 168 12.40 -6.70 -14.05
CA PRO A 168 13.28 -7.73 -13.53
C PRO A 168 13.29 -7.80 -12.01
N ALA A 169 13.40 -9.02 -11.48
CA ALA A 169 13.80 -9.22 -10.08
C ALA A 169 15.29 -8.84 -9.90
N PRO A 170 15.69 -8.34 -8.71
CA PRO A 170 17.08 -7.99 -8.44
C PRO A 170 18.00 -9.21 -8.55
N PRO A 171 19.30 -9.02 -8.84
CA PRO A 171 20.24 -10.14 -8.95
C PRO A 171 20.29 -10.96 -7.66
N GLY A 172 20.12 -12.28 -7.79
CA GLY A 172 20.14 -13.20 -6.65
C GLY A 172 18.86 -13.21 -5.82
N TYR A 173 17.75 -12.65 -6.33
CA TYR A 173 16.42 -12.77 -5.71
C TYR A 173 16.07 -14.23 -5.40
N ARG A 174 15.47 -14.47 -4.23
CA ARG A 174 15.06 -15.78 -3.76
C ARG A 174 13.61 -15.76 -3.28
N ASN A 175 12.94 -16.90 -3.36
CA ASN A 175 11.63 -17.03 -2.75
C ASN A 175 11.71 -16.77 -1.23
N PRO A 176 10.74 -16.05 -0.65
CA PRO A 176 10.71 -15.80 0.78
C PRO A 176 10.60 -17.06 1.62
N PHE A 177 10.99 -16.96 2.89
CA PHE A 177 10.90 -18.07 3.82
C PHE A 177 9.42 -18.46 4.07
N PRO A 178 9.12 -19.75 4.31
CA PRO A 178 7.78 -20.18 4.71
C PRO A 178 7.32 -19.47 5.98
N TRP A 179 6.03 -19.13 6.05
CA TRP A 179 5.41 -18.62 7.28
C TRP A 179 5.39 -19.72 8.35
N PRO A 180 5.68 -19.43 9.64
CA PRO A 180 5.88 -18.11 10.26
C PRO A 180 7.34 -17.62 10.28
N VAL A 181 8.29 -18.36 9.72
CA VAL A 181 9.72 -17.98 9.74
C VAL A 181 9.94 -16.64 9.03
N SER A 182 9.28 -16.40 7.89
CA SER A 182 9.34 -15.11 7.18
C SER A 182 8.92 -13.91 8.02
N ARG A 183 8.14 -14.08 9.09
CA ARG A 183 7.81 -12.98 10.01
C ARG A 183 9.06 -12.30 10.55
N ASP A 184 10.10 -13.06 10.85
CA ASP A 184 11.28 -12.59 11.58
C ASP A 184 12.53 -12.54 10.72
N VAL A 185 12.51 -13.05 9.48
CA VAL A 185 13.66 -13.03 8.56
C VAL A 185 13.27 -12.74 7.11
N ALA A 186 14.15 -12.07 6.38
CA ALA A 186 14.04 -11.86 4.93
C ALA A 186 15.42 -11.98 4.26
N TRP A 187 15.46 -12.29 2.96
CA TRP A 187 16.72 -12.34 2.21
C TRP A 187 17.26 -10.95 1.94
N PHE A 188 18.58 -10.77 2.07
CA PHE A 188 19.23 -9.50 1.73
C PHE A 188 19.06 -9.16 0.24
N ALA A 189 19.21 -10.15 -0.64
CA ALA A 189 19.14 -9.98 -2.09
C ALA A 189 17.75 -9.52 -2.59
N ASN A 190 16.68 -9.76 -1.82
CA ASN A 190 15.33 -9.36 -2.20
C ASN A 190 15.08 -7.86 -1.97
N VAL A 191 15.81 -7.26 -1.02
CA VAL A 191 15.70 -5.85 -0.63
C VAL A 191 17.12 -5.33 -0.36
N PRO A 192 17.93 -5.09 -1.41
CA PRO A 192 19.37 -4.87 -1.28
C PRO A 192 19.77 -3.47 -0.76
N HIS A 193 19.02 -2.93 0.21
CA HIS A 193 19.22 -1.64 0.86
C HIS A 193 19.82 -1.82 2.26
N ARG A 194 21.02 -1.28 2.50
CA ARG A 194 21.70 -1.35 3.81
C ARG A 194 21.45 -0.13 4.67
N GLU A 195 21.07 0.98 4.06
CA GLU A 195 20.94 2.32 4.64
C GLU A 195 20.06 2.26 5.90
N LEU A 196 18.89 1.64 5.80
CA LEU A 196 17.96 1.45 6.92
C LEU A 196 18.57 0.62 8.07
N SER A 197 19.40 -0.38 7.77
CA SER A 197 20.04 -1.21 8.79
C SER A 197 21.18 -0.48 9.51
N VAL A 198 21.87 0.42 8.81
CA VAL A 198 22.94 1.25 9.36
C VAL A 198 22.37 2.38 10.21
N GLU A 199 21.38 3.11 9.69
CA GLU A 199 20.77 4.25 10.40
C GLU A 199 19.98 3.83 11.65
N LYS A 200 19.45 2.60 11.67
CA LYS A 200 18.56 2.11 12.74
C LYS A 200 19.15 0.98 13.58
N ALA A 201 20.45 0.73 13.49
CA ALA A 201 21.13 -0.33 14.25
C ALA A 201 20.85 -0.26 15.77
N VAL A 202 20.72 0.95 16.33
CA VAL A 202 20.48 1.19 17.76
C VAL A 202 19.06 0.82 18.22
N GLN A 203 18.09 0.77 17.29
CA GLN A 203 16.67 0.56 17.63
C GLN A 203 16.27 -0.92 17.71
N ASN A 204 17.22 -1.83 17.47
CA ASN A 204 16.98 -3.27 17.41
C ASN A 204 15.77 -3.64 16.52
N TRP A 205 15.58 -2.91 15.42
CA TRP A 205 14.43 -3.13 14.51
C TRP A 205 14.76 -4.11 13.39
N ILE A 206 15.95 -3.98 12.81
CA ILE A 206 16.49 -4.85 11.76
C ILE A 206 17.98 -5.09 12.03
N ARG A 207 18.45 -6.31 11.80
CA ARG A 207 19.87 -6.68 11.87
C ARG A 207 20.27 -7.37 10.57
N VAL A 208 21.47 -7.10 10.06
CA VAL A 208 22.03 -7.84 8.93
C VAL A 208 22.83 -9.01 9.49
N GLU A 209 22.47 -10.23 9.08
CA GLU A 209 23.10 -11.49 9.48
C GLU A 209 23.47 -12.28 8.22
N GLY A 210 24.70 -12.09 7.73
CA GLY A 210 25.18 -12.74 6.51
C GLY A 210 24.37 -12.31 5.28
N ASP A 211 23.66 -13.27 4.66
CA ASP A 211 22.79 -13.05 3.49
C ASP A 211 21.32 -12.74 3.85
N ARG A 212 21.05 -12.41 5.11
CA ARG A 212 19.69 -12.23 5.65
C ARG A 212 19.54 -10.94 6.44
N PHE A 213 18.32 -10.45 6.48
CA PHE A 213 17.83 -9.53 7.48
C PHE A 213 17.09 -10.30 8.58
N ARG A 214 17.32 -9.95 9.84
CA ARG A 214 16.57 -10.43 11.00
C ARG A 214 15.78 -9.28 11.63
N PHE A 215 14.52 -9.53 11.94
CA PHE A 215 13.57 -8.59 12.53
C PHE A 215 13.16 -9.08 13.93
N PRO A 216 13.86 -8.67 15.00
CA PRO A 216 13.57 -9.15 16.35
C PRO A 216 12.29 -8.51 16.96
N GLY A 217 11.47 -7.81 16.17
CA GLY A 217 10.25 -7.16 16.62
C GLY A 217 10.47 -5.94 17.54
N GLY A 218 11.72 -5.47 17.64
CA GLY A 218 12.09 -4.32 18.45
C GLY A 218 11.79 -2.98 17.79
N GLY A 219 11.91 -1.93 18.59
CA GLY A 219 11.74 -0.55 18.17
C GLY A 219 11.73 0.37 19.38
N THR A 220 11.75 1.68 19.18
CA THR A 220 11.79 2.64 20.29
C THR A 220 10.56 2.60 21.18
N MET A 221 9.39 2.28 20.65
CA MET A 221 8.19 2.03 21.45
C MET A 221 8.03 0.57 21.86
N PHE A 222 8.83 -0.31 21.25
CA PHE A 222 8.83 -1.75 21.46
C PHE A 222 10.19 -2.19 22.02
N SER A 223 10.70 -1.49 23.05
CA SER A 223 12.04 -1.77 23.61
C SER A 223 12.13 -3.19 24.18
N GLY A 224 11.02 -3.72 24.71
CA GLY A 224 10.84 -5.11 25.10
C GLY A 224 10.25 -6.03 24.01
N GLY A 225 10.20 -5.58 22.76
CA GLY A 225 9.58 -6.28 21.62
C GLY A 225 8.09 -5.96 21.43
N ALA A 226 7.60 -6.17 20.20
CA ALA A 226 6.23 -5.89 19.80
C ALA A 226 5.21 -6.72 20.61
N ASP A 227 5.52 -7.97 20.94
CA ASP A 227 4.65 -8.83 21.77
C ASP A 227 4.39 -8.23 23.16
N ALA A 228 5.43 -7.76 23.86
CA ALA A 228 5.29 -7.18 25.20
C ALA A 228 4.46 -5.88 25.18
N TYR A 229 4.59 -5.11 24.10
CA TYR A 229 3.75 -3.93 23.87
C TYR A 229 2.29 -4.31 23.62
N ILE A 230 2.03 -5.31 22.76
CA ILE A 230 0.69 -5.83 22.50
C ILE A 230 0.05 -6.37 23.79
N ASP A 231 0.82 -7.05 24.64
CA ASP A 231 0.34 -7.51 25.95
C ASP A 231 -0.01 -6.36 26.90
N SER A 232 0.70 -5.24 26.80
CA SER A 232 0.36 -4.03 27.54
C SER A 232 -0.97 -3.44 27.08
N ILE A 233 -1.28 -3.49 25.77
CA ILE A 233 -2.60 -3.12 25.24
C ILE A 233 -3.67 -4.13 25.66
N ALA A 234 -3.37 -5.43 25.63
CA ALA A 234 -4.31 -6.50 26.01
C ALA A 234 -4.78 -6.41 27.47
N ARG A 235 -4.01 -5.75 28.34
CA ARG A 235 -4.40 -5.45 29.72
C ARG A 235 -5.38 -4.27 29.83
N LEU A 236 -5.52 -3.47 28.78
CA LEU A 236 -6.37 -2.27 28.74
C LEU A 236 -7.68 -2.49 27.97
N ILE A 237 -7.67 -3.33 26.94
CA ILE A 237 -8.82 -3.64 26.08
C ILE A 237 -8.84 -5.15 25.68
N PRO A 238 -10.00 -5.74 25.35
CA PRO A 238 -10.12 -7.15 25.04
C PRO A 238 -9.58 -7.47 23.63
N LEU A 239 -8.32 -7.90 23.53
CA LEU A 239 -7.71 -8.30 22.25
C LEU A 239 -7.90 -9.77 21.87
N ARG A 240 -8.39 -10.62 22.77
CA ARG A 240 -8.41 -12.09 22.59
C ARG A 240 -9.80 -12.71 22.51
N ASP A 241 -10.85 -11.94 22.75
CA ASP A 241 -12.22 -12.48 22.80
C ASP A 241 -12.90 -12.54 21.43
N GLY A 242 -12.19 -12.21 20.34
CA GLY A 242 -12.71 -12.19 18.98
C GLY A 242 -13.55 -10.95 18.63
N SER A 243 -13.70 -9.97 19.54
CA SER A 243 -14.41 -8.71 19.25
C SER A 243 -13.64 -7.78 18.31
N ILE A 244 -12.30 -7.82 18.39
CA ILE A 244 -11.40 -7.09 17.50
C ILE A 244 -10.82 -8.10 16.51
N ARG A 245 -11.11 -7.90 15.23
CA ARG A 245 -10.61 -8.77 14.14
C ARG A 245 -9.80 -7.99 13.12
N THR A 246 -10.24 -6.81 12.71
CA THR A 246 -9.51 -5.99 11.73
C THR A 246 -8.90 -4.76 12.39
N ALA A 247 -7.63 -4.51 12.11
CA ALA A 247 -6.92 -3.34 12.59
C ALA A 247 -6.22 -2.58 11.46
N ILE A 248 -6.08 -1.27 11.61
CA ILE A 248 -5.25 -0.44 10.73
C ILE A 248 -4.05 0.12 11.51
N ASP A 249 -2.86 -0.04 10.95
CA ASP A 249 -1.59 0.46 11.52
C ASP A 249 -1.03 1.60 10.68
N THR A 250 -0.97 2.78 11.28
CA THR A 250 -0.39 3.98 10.66
C THR A 250 1.11 3.98 10.91
N GLY A 251 1.87 3.65 9.87
CA GLY A 251 3.33 3.73 9.90
C GLY A 251 3.84 5.15 10.09
N CYS A 252 4.97 5.32 10.77
CA CYS A 252 5.75 6.56 10.70
C CYS A 252 6.23 6.73 9.26
N GLY A 253 6.10 7.91 8.65
CA GLY A 253 6.55 8.03 7.26
C GLY A 253 6.88 9.40 6.69
N ALA A 254 6.24 10.51 7.08
CA ALA A 254 6.37 11.69 6.21
C ALA A 254 6.29 13.08 6.84
N TRP A 255 5.74 13.25 8.04
CA TRP A 255 5.54 14.60 8.59
C TRP A 255 6.82 15.24 9.16
N TRP A 256 7.98 14.62 8.91
CA TRP A 256 9.28 15.00 9.45
C TRP A 256 9.90 16.25 8.80
N VAL A 257 9.53 16.57 7.56
CA VAL A 257 10.16 17.68 6.79
C VAL A 257 9.86 19.06 7.41
N MET A 258 8.90 19.17 8.33
CA MET A 258 8.59 20.41 9.06
C MET A 258 9.27 20.55 10.44
N LEU A 259 10.09 19.58 10.88
CA LEU A 259 10.71 19.57 12.22
C LEU A 259 12.25 19.51 12.21
N ILE A 260 12.92 20.00 11.15
CA ILE A 260 14.39 20.07 11.12
C ILE A 260 14.88 21.33 11.86
N LYS A 261 15.07 21.18 13.17
CA LYS A 261 16.16 21.85 13.93
C LYS A 261 16.80 20.96 15.01
N CYS A 262 16.33 19.74 15.22
CA CYS A 262 16.85 18.87 16.28
C CYS A 262 17.18 17.49 15.69
N GLY A 263 18.45 17.07 15.77
CA GLY A 263 18.96 15.80 15.23
C GLY A 263 18.40 14.55 15.93
N VAL A 264 17.08 14.36 15.86
CA VAL A 264 16.38 13.20 16.43
C VAL A 264 16.44 12.06 15.41
N VAL A 265 17.02 10.93 15.80
CA VAL A 265 17.06 9.69 15.01
C VAL A 265 15.63 9.25 14.68
N VAL A 266 15.35 9.00 13.39
CA VAL A 266 14.02 8.67 12.89
C VAL A 266 13.63 7.25 13.31
N LEU A 267 12.51 7.14 14.03
CA LEU A 267 12.00 5.90 14.60
C LEU A 267 10.85 5.41 13.72
N LEU A 268 11.10 4.53 12.75
CA LEU A 268 10.03 4.00 11.88
C LEU A 268 9.91 2.50 12.09
N GLN A 269 8.70 2.05 12.45
CA GLN A 269 8.39 0.67 12.87
C GLN A 269 7.17 0.13 12.11
N VAL A 270 7.16 0.29 10.79
CA VAL A 270 6.02 -0.17 9.96
C VAL A 270 5.80 -1.67 10.14
N ALA A 271 4.53 -2.05 10.30
CA ALA A 271 4.01 -3.41 10.30
C ALA A 271 4.55 -4.36 11.38
N SER A 272 5.47 -3.93 12.26
CA SER A 272 5.99 -4.78 13.33
C SER A 272 4.91 -5.09 14.36
N TRP A 273 4.04 -4.12 14.66
CA TRP A 273 2.87 -4.35 15.49
C TRP A 273 1.91 -5.35 14.81
N GLY A 274 1.56 -5.13 13.54
CA GLY A 274 0.65 -6.01 12.79
C GLY A 274 1.16 -7.45 12.66
N ALA A 275 2.46 -7.65 12.44
CA ALA A 275 3.10 -8.96 12.30
C ALA A 275 2.90 -9.86 13.54
N TYR A 276 2.97 -9.25 14.73
CA TYR A 276 2.83 -9.96 16.01
C TYR A 276 1.37 -10.03 16.48
N LEU A 277 0.52 -9.07 16.08
CA LEU A 277 -0.91 -9.05 16.42
C LEU A 277 -1.69 -10.21 15.80
N LEU A 278 -1.20 -10.78 14.69
CA LEU A 278 -1.80 -11.95 14.05
C LEU A 278 -1.86 -13.16 15.01
N SER A 279 -0.90 -13.28 15.93
CA SER A 279 -0.93 -14.32 16.98
C SER A 279 -2.14 -14.21 17.93
N ARG A 280 -2.82 -13.05 17.94
CA ARG A 280 -4.04 -12.78 18.71
C ARG A 280 -5.31 -12.86 17.87
N GLY A 281 -5.21 -13.37 16.64
CA GLY A 281 -6.35 -13.46 15.73
C GLY A 281 -6.78 -12.12 15.14
N VAL A 282 -5.96 -11.07 15.25
CA VAL A 282 -6.25 -9.75 14.65
C VAL A 282 -5.45 -9.59 13.37
N LEU A 283 -6.14 -9.36 12.27
CA LEU A 283 -5.56 -9.10 10.97
C LEU A 283 -5.36 -7.59 10.78
N THR A 284 -4.11 -7.18 10.61
CA THR A 284 -3.75 -5.76 10.54
C THR A 284 -3.35 -5.38 9.13
N MET A 285 -3.95 -4.30 8.61
CA MET A 285 -3.48 -3.62 7.41
C MET A 285 -2.56 -2.47 7.81
N SER A 286 -1.29 -2.54 7.42
CA SER A 286 -0.32 -1.47 7.70
C SER A 286 -0.17 -0.57 6.48
N PHE A 287 0.01 0.74 6.67
CA PHE A 287 0.36 1.60 5.55
C PHE A 287 1.39 2.65 5.93
N ALA A 288 2.23 2.98 4.96
CA ALA A 288 3.21 4.05 5.07
C ALA A 288 3.51 4.61 3.67
N PRO A 289 3.88 5.88 3.57
CA PRO A 289 4.30 6.45 2.30
C PRO A 289 5.59 5.78 1.81
N ARG A 290 5.89 5.90 0.51
CA ARG A 290 7.21 5.52 -0.01
C ARG A 290 8.29 6.31 0.75
N ASP A 291 9.19 5.58 1.41
CA ASP A 291 10.24 6.14 2.26
C ASP A 291 11.42 6.64 1.43
N THR A 292 12.13 7.67 1.91
CA THR A 292 13.38 8.18 1.30
C THR A 292 14.54 7.22 1.46
N HIS A 293 14.50 6.34 2.47
CA HIS A 293 15.49 5.28 2.68
C HIS A 293 15.11 3.96 2.02
N GLU A 294 13.99 3.97 1.27
CA GLU A 294 13.42 2.87 0.48
C GLU A 294 13.08 1.61 1.30
N ALA A 295 11.98 0.93 0.95
CA ALA A 295 11.67 -0.43 1.41
C ALA A 295 10.99 -0.73 2.77
N GLN A 296 10.43 0.20 3.55
CA GLN A 296 9.71 -0.20 4.79
C GLN A 296 8.49 -1.11 4.55
N VAL A 297 7.61 -0.68 3.64
CA VAL A 297 6.46 -1.48 3.22
C VAL A 297 6.94 -2.74 2.49
N LEU A 298 7.99 -2.64 1.67
CA LEU A 298 8.60 -3.78 0.99
C LEU A 298 9.10 -4.84 1.99
N PHE A 299 9.77 -4.46 3.07
CA PHE A 299 10.19 -5.39 4.12
C PHE A 299 8.99 -6.09 4.77
N ALA A 300 7.90 -5.38 5.04
CA ALA A 300 6.68 -6.00 5.57
C ALA A 300 6.12 -7.06 4.60
N LEU A 301 6.07 -6.73 3.31
CA LEU A 301 5.57 -7.61 2.25
C LEU A 301 6.47 -8.84 2.04
N GLU A 302 7.80 -8.66 2.07
CA GLU A 302 8.78 -9.75 2.00
C GLU A 302 8.69 -10.70 3.21
N ARG A 303 8.27 -10.19 4.37
CA ARG A 303 8.03 -10.96 5.59
C ARG A 303 6.65 -11.63 5.65
N GLY A 304 5.81 -11.40 4.64
CA GLY A 304 4.45 -11.96 4.60
C GLY A 304 3.45 -11.27 5.52
N VAL A 305 3.63 -9.97 5.77
CA VAL A 305 2.78 -9.13 6.63
C VAL A 305 1.98 -8.16 5.75
N PRO A 306 0.65 -8.02 5.95
CA PRO A 306 -0.15 -7.13 5.12
C PRO A 306 0.28 -5.67 5.28
N ALA A 307 0.65 -5.06 4.15
CA ALA A 307 1.01 -3.65 4.08
C ALA A 307 0.72 -3.06 2.70
N MET A 308 0.56 -1.75 2.63
CA MET A 308 0.42 -1.02 1.37
C MET A 308 1.13 0.33 1.43
N ILE A 309 1.48 0.87 0.25
CA ILE A 309 1.97 2.24 0.16
C ILE A 309 0.76 3.16 0.27
N GLY A 310 0.85 4.17 1.15
CA GLY A 310 -0.23 5.14 1.32
C GLY A 310 0.10 6.21 2.34
N VAL A 311 -0.69 7.28 2.37
CA VAL A 311 -0.49 8.43 3.25
C VAL A 311 -1.82 9.04 3.67
N LEU A 312 -1.87 9.62 4.87
CA LEU A 312 -2.94 10.53 5.27
C LEU A 312 -2.57 11.93 4.81
N ALA A 313 -3.24 12.42 3.77
CA ALA A 313 -2.98 13.72 3.14
C ALA A 313 -4.28 14.48 2.85
N SER A 314 -4.76 14.51 1.61
CA SER A 314 -6.00 15.20 1.20
C SER A 314 -7.10 14.24 0.74
N ASN A 315 -6.75 13.05 0.25
CA ASN A 315 -7.70 11.99 -0.12
C ASN A 315 -8.06 11.09 1.08
N ARG A 316 -9.26 10.53 1.05
CA ARG A 316 -9.69 9.43 1.93
C ARG A 316 -8.77 8.22 1.71
N LEU A 317 -8.54 7.43 2.76
CA LEU A 317 -7.89 6.13 2.64
C LEU A 317 -8.79 5.18 1.84
N PRO A 318 -8.25 4.26 1.03
CA PRO A 318 -9.00 3.43 0.07
C PRO A 318 -9.72 2.26 0.75
N TYR A 319 -10.48 2.58 1.80
CA TYR A 319 -11.27 1.68 2.62
C TYR A 319 -12.70 2.24 2.78
N PRO A 320 -13.72 1.38 2.93
CA PRO A 320 -15.09 1.80 3.18
C PRO A 320 -15.21 2.39 4.58
N SER A 321 -16.35 3.03 4.86
CA SER A 321 -16.66 3.40 6.23
C SER A 321 -16.79 2.15 7.11
N ARG A 322 -16.48 2.29 8.40
CA ARG A 322 -16.64 1.21 9.39
C ARG A 322 -15.92 -0.08 8.99
N ALA A 323 -14.72 0.02 8.42
CA ALA A 323 -13.89 -1.09 8.01
C ALA A 323 -13.22 -1.79 9.21
N PHE A 324 -12.61 -1.02 10.12
CA PHE A 324 -11.70 -1.51 11.15
C PHE A 324 -12.31 -1.51 12.55
N ASP A 325 -11.99 -2.52 13.37
CA ASP A 325 -12.35 -2.57 14.79
C ASP A 325 -11.38 -1.72 15.64
N MET A 326 -10.16 -1.52 15.15
CA MET A 326 -9.10 -0.81 15.86
C MET A 326 -8.18 -0.03 14.91
N ALA A 327 -7.80 1.18 15.29
CA ALA A 327 -6.79 1.99 14.61
C ALA A 327 -5.63 2.29 15.55
N HIS A 328 -4.40 2.17 15.06
CA HIS A 328 -3.18 2.30 15.85
C HIS A 328 -2.19 3.26 15.20
N CYS A 329 -1.60 4.14 16.01
CA CYS A 329 -0.41 4.91 15.68
C CYS A 329 0.58 4.87 16.85
N SER A 330 1.80 4.46 16.55
CA SER A 330 2.92 4.49 17.50
C SER A 330 4.01 5.42 16.94
N ARG A 331 4.17 6.59 17.57
CA ARG A 331 5.07 7.68 17.14
C ARG A 331 4.94 8.04 15.65
N CYS A 332 3.76 7.93 15.06
CA CYS A 332 3.57 8.19 13.62
C CYS A 332 3.84 9.65 13.20
N LEU A 333 3.90 10.59 14.15
CA LEU A 333 4.11 12.03 13.94
C LEU A 333 3.07 12.68 13.02
N ILE A 334 1.89 12.06 12.91
CA ILE A 334 0.74 12.65 12.24
C ILE A 334 0.19 13.74 13.16
N PRO A 335 0.02 14.97 12.67
CA PRO A 335 -0.50 16.07 13.48
C PRO A 335 -2.03 15.99 13.53
N TRP A 336 -2.55 15.08 14.34
CA TRP A 336 -3.97 14.74 14.41
C TRP A 336 -4.91 15.94 14.66
N GLN A 337 -4.38 17.01 15.26
CA GLN A 337 -5.09 18.25 15.59
C GLN A 337 -5.15 19.28 14.44
N LEU A 338 -4.31 19.16 13.42
CA LEU A 338 -4.23 20.15 12.33
C LEU A 338 -5.31 19.91 11.27
N TYR A 339 -5.47 20.89 10.37
CA TYR A 339 -6.40 20.85 9.25
C TYR A 339 -7.83 20.52 9.71
N ASP A 340 -8.29 21.20 10.77
CA ASP A 340 -9.60 20.99 11.40
C ASP A 340 -9.85 19.54 11.86
N GLY A 341 -8.79 18.80 12.18
CA GLY A 341 -8.86 17.42 12.63
C GLY A 341 -9.16 16.41 11.53
N GLN A 342 -9.00 16.79 10.25
CA GLN A 342 -9.34 15.94 9.09
C GLN A 342 -8.70 14.54 9.13
N PHE A 343 -7.48 14.39 9.64
CA PHE A 343 -6.85 13.08 9.77
C PHE A 343 -7.57 12.17 10.79
N LEU A 344 -8.01 12.73 11.92
CA LEU A 344 -8.76 11.95 12.91
C LEU A 344 -10.21 11.72 12.46
N ILE A 345 -10.79 12.64 11.68
CA ILE A 345 -12.08 12.46 11.00
C ILE A 345 -12.01 11.28 10.02
N GLU A 346 -10.92 11.14 9.26
CA GLU A 346 -10.76 10.00 8.35
C GLU A 346 -10.61 8.68 9.11
N VAL A 347 -9.87 8.68 10.22
CA VAL A 347 -9.86 7.52 11.13
C VAL A 347 -11.26 7.24 11.68
N ASP A 348 -12.03 8.26 12.05
CA ASP A 348 -13.42 8.09 12.47
C ASP A 348 -14.26 7.45 11.38
N ARG A 349 -14.17 7.89 10.12
CA ARG A 349 -14.93 7.30 9.02
C ARG A 349 -14.69 5.79 8.90
N ILE A 350 -13.43 5.36 8.89
CA ILE A 350 -13.06 3.95 8.69
C ILE A 350 -13.19 3.10 9.97
N LEU A 351 -13.26 3.71 11.15
CA LEU A 351 -13.39 2.99 12.42
C LEU A 351 -14.86 2.63 12.68
N ARG A 352 -15.08 1.37 13.07
CA ARG A 352 -16.41 0.85 13.40
C ARG A 352 -16.99 1.54 14.65
N PRO A 353 -18.32 1.66 14.76
CA PRO A 353 -18.93 2.15 15.99
C PRO A 353 -18.51 1.29 17.18
N GLY A 354 -18.09 1.94 18.27
CA GLY A 354 -17.52 1.26 19.43
C GLY A 354 -16.05 0.82 19.29
N GLY A 355 -15.41 1.03 18.14
CA GLY A 355 -14.01 0.69 17.88
C GLY A 355 -13.01 1.55 18.65
N TYR A 356 -11.75 1.10 18.67
CA TYR A 356 -10.68 1.69 19.48
C TYR A 356 -9.68 2.46 18.62
N TRP A 357 -9.27 3.63 19.10
CA TRP A 357 -8.10 4.32 18.59
C TRP A 357 -7.00 4.35 19.64
N ILE A 358 -5.81 3.91 19.27
CA ILE A 358 -4.64 3.81 20.14
C ILE A 358 -3.56 4.75 19.61
N LEU A 359 -3.15 5.68 20.46
CA LEU A 359 -2.02 6.57 20.21
C LEU A 359 -0.94 6.30 21.25
N SER A 360 0.29 6.06 20.76
CA SER A 360 1.44 5.79 21.61
C SER A 360 2.65 6.64 21.28
N GLY A 361 3.38 7.07 22.31
CA GLY A 361 4.50 8.00 22.19
C GLY A 361 4.06 9.48 22.17
N PRO A 362 4.91 10.42 21.72
CA PRO A 362 4.61 11.85 21.87
C PRO A 362 3.27 12.24 21.24
N PRO A 363 2.42 13.04 21.93
CA PRO A 363 2.69 13.68 23.22
C PRO A 363 2.30 12.86 24.46
N ILE A 364 1.80 11.62 24.32
CA ILE A 364 1.34 10.81 25.45
C ILE A 364 2.47 10.52 26.43
N ASN A 365 2.24 10.74 27.73
CA ASN A 365 3.24 10.60 28.80
C ASN A 365 4.41 11.60 28.70
N TRP A 366 4.15 12.80 28.15
CA TRP A 366 5.15 13.86 28.06
C TRP A 366 5.77 14.25 29.40
N GLN A 367 5.03 14.14 30.50
CA GLN A 367 5.52 14.48 31.85
C GLN A 367 6.80 13.70 32.20
N SER A 368 6.88 12.43 31.75
CA SER A 368 8.01 11.54 32.00
C SER A 368 9.11 11.66 30.95
N HIS A 369 8.78 12.05 29.72
CA HIS A 369 9.67 11.90 28.55
C HIS A 369 10.06 13.20 27.83
N TRP A 370 9.53 14.37 28.21
CA TRP A 370 9.77 15.65 27.50
C TRP A 370 11.26 15.95 27.26
N LYS A 371 12.14 15.68 28.25
CA LYS A 371 13.60 15.87 28.13
C LYS A 371 14.20 15.00 27.01
N GLY A 372 13.80 13.73 26.95
CA GLY A 372 14.29 12.77 25.95
C GLY A 372 13.80 13.05 24.53
N TRP A 373 12.71 13.82 24.39
CA TRP A 373 12.19 14.24 23.09
C TRP A 373 12.67 15.61 22.65
N GLN A 374 13.49 16.30 23.47
CA GLN A 374 14.00 17.64 23.18
C GLN A 374 12.89 18.65 22.85
N ARG A 375 11.73 18.54 23.52
CA ARG A 375 10.57 19.43 23.36
C ARG A 375 10.16 20.00 24.72
N THR A 376 9.57 21.19 24.73
CA THR A 376 9.10 21.82 25.97
C THR A 376 7.83 21.15 26.49
N GLN A 377 7.63 21.19 27.81
CA GLN A 377 6.41 20.67 28.44
C GLN A 377 5.15 21.36 27.91
N ASP A 378 5.16 22.69 27.82
CA ASP A 378 4.03 23.48 27.32
C ASP A 378 3.61 23.06 25.91
N HIS A 379 4.59 22.81 25.03
CA HIS A 379 4.32 22.42 23.66
C HIS A 379 3.72 21.01 23.57
N LEU A 380 4.23 20.06 24.36
CA LEU A 380 3.70 18.69 24.39
C LEU A 380 2.32 18.63 25.06
N SER A 381 2.11 19.41 26.13
CA SER A 381 0.80 19.52 26.79
C SER A 381 -0.22 20.11 25.83
N ALA A 382 0.09 21.23 25.18
CA ALA A 382 -0.79 21.87 24.22
C ALA A 382 -1.12 20.96 23.02
N GLU A 383 -0.13 20.20 22.53
CA GLU A 383 -0.35 19.21 21.49
C GLU A 383 -1.30 18.09 21.94
N GLN A 384 -1.11 17.53 23.14
CA GLN A 384 -2.00 16.52 23.68
C GLN A 384 -3.43 17.08 23.87
N ASP A 385 -3.55 18.27 24.45
CA ASP A 385 -4.84 18.92 24.70
C ASP A 385 -5.60 19.20 23.40
N ALA A 386 -4.89 19.59 22.34
CA ALA A 386 -5.46 19.81 21.02
C ALA A 386 -5.94 18.50 20.37
N ILE A 387 -5.15 17.42 20.45
CA ILE A 387 -5.57 16.09 19.97
C ILE A 387 -6.82 15.62 20.73
N GLU A 388 -6.83 15.77 22.05
CA GLU A 388 -7.98 15.42 22.87
C GLU A 388 -9.21 16.29 22.57
N ALA A 389 -9.02 17.56 22.21
CA ALA A 389 -10.11 18.44 21.79
C ALA A 389 -10.74 17.96 20.48
N VAL A 390 -9.94 17.52 19.50
CA VAL A 390 -10.47 16.90 18.27
C VAL A 390 -11.18 15.59 18.58
N ALA A 391 -10.60 14.70 19.39
CA ALA A 391 -11.27 13.45 19.77
C ALA A 391 -12.63 13.72 20.46
N ARG A 392 -12.70 14.71 21.35
CA ARG A 392 -13.96 15.16 21.97
C ARG A 392 -14.93 15.77 20.95
N SER A 393 -14.44 16.51 19.96
CA SER A 393 -15.28 17.05 18.89
C SER A 393 -15.86 15.93 18.02
N LEU A 394 -15.21 14.78 17.90
CA LEU A 394 -15.75 13.57 17.27
C LEU A 394 -16.61 12.71 18.20
N CYS A 395 -16.93 13.21 19.41
CA CYS A 395 -17.70 12.51 20.44
C CYS A 395 -17.03 11.23 20.96
N TRP A 396 -15.71 11.10 20.80
CA TRP A 396 -14.95 9.97 21.34
C TRP A 396 -14.69 10.14 22.83
N LYS A 397 -14.61 9.00 23.53
CA LYS A 397 -14.27 8.96 24.95
C LYS A 397 -12.87 8.37 25.12
N LYS A 398 -12.00 9.09 25.84
CA LYS A 398 -10.74 8.52 26.34
C LYS A 398 -11.06 7.51 27.43
N ILE A 399 -10.74 6.24 27.22
CA ILE A 399 -11.11 5.16 28.14
C ILE A 399 -9.97 4.75 29.06
N LYS A 400 -8.72 4.86 28.59
CA LYS A 400 -7.51 4.47 29.32
C LYS A 400 -6.34 5.33 28.89
N GLN A 401 -5.45 5.62 29.83
CA GLN A 401 -4.08 6.04 29.56
C GLN A 401 -3.17 5.38 30.60
N LYS A 402 -2.14 4.67 30.16
CA LYS A 402 -1.18 4.02 31.05
C LYS A 402 0.19 3.98 30.38
N GLY A 403 1.19 4.56 31.06
CA GLY A 403 2.51 4.78 30.46
C GLY A 403 2.36 5.54 29.15
N ASP A 404 3.05 5.08 28.12
CA ASP A 404 3.08 5.72 26.80
C ASP A 404 1.86 5.43 25.91
N ILE A 405 0.84 4.75 26.43
CA ILE A 405 -0.34 4.32 25.65
C ILE A 405 -1.56 5.09 26.11
N ALA A 406 -2.28 5.71 25.17
CA ALA A 406 -3.61 6.25 25.38
C ALA A 406 -4.62 5.64 24.40
N ILE A 407 -5.81 5.33 24.91
CA ILE A 407 -6.86 4.64 24.15
C ILE A 407 -8.16 5.44 24.23
N TRP A 408 -8.72 5.72 23.06
CA TRP A 408 -10.04 6.31 22.87
C TRP A 408 -10.99 5.28 22.28
N ARG A 409 -12.28 5.47 22.53
CA ARG A 409 -13.35 4.67 21.97
C ARG A 409 -14.33 5.56 21.21
N LYS A 410 -14.57 5.21 19.95
CA LYS A 410 -15.62 5.81 19.12
C LYS A 410 -17.00 5.45 19.70
N PRO A 411 -18.00 6.34 19.69
CA PRO A 411 -19.34 5.98 20.15
C PRO A 411 -19.96 4.87 19.30
N THR A 412 -20.87 4.08 19.89
CA THR A 412 -21.58 3.00 19.20
C THR A 412 -22.68 3.52 18.26
N ASN A 413 -23.14 4.76 18.46
CA ASN A 413 -24.09 5.45 17.60
C ASN A 413 -23.96 6.98 17.75
N HIS A 414 -24.71 7.75 16.97
CA HIS A 414 -24.63 9.21 16.95
C HIS A 414 -25.73 9.95 17.73
N ILE A 415 -26.58 9.26 18.51
CA ILE A 415 -27.72 9.92 19.18
C ILE A 415 -27.24 11.08 20.07
N HIS A 416 -26.33 10.82 21.02
CA HIS A 416 -25.76 11.87 21.87
C HIS A 416 -24.92 12.87 21.08
N CYS A 417 -24.15 12.39 20.10
CA CYS A 417 -23.28 13.25 19.31
C CYS A 417 -24.08 14.31 18.55
N LYS A 418 -25.22 13.93 17.95
CA LYS A 418 -26.16 14.83 17.28
C LYS A 418 -26.75 15.87 18.22
N ILE A 419 -27.10 15.49 19.45
CA ILE A 419 -27.58 16.45 20.46
C ILE A 419 -26.47 17.46 20.78
N THR A 420 -25.25 17.01 21.01
CA THR A 420 -24.10 17.91 21.24
C THR A 420 -23.86 18.84 20.06
N ARG A 421 -24.02 18.36 18.82
CA ARG A 421 -23.84 19.15 17.59
C ARG A 421 -24.90 20.23 17.36
N LYS A 422 -26.08 20.13 18.01
CA LYS A 422 -27.05 21.23 18.03
C LYS A 422 -26.52 22.47 18.78
N VAL A 423 -25.66 22.24 19.77
CA VAL A 423 -25.06 23.31 20.60
C VAL A 423 -23.68 23.70 20.05
N VAL A 424 -22.82 22.72 19.79
CA VAL A 424 -21.45 22.92 19.28
C VAL A 424 -21.44 22.58 17.80
N LYS A 425 -21.52 23.60 16.93
CA LYS A 425 -21.74 23.44 15.48
C LYS A 425 -20.53 22.91 14.67
N SER A 426 -19.35 22.80 15.28
CA SER A 426 -18.12 22.39 14.58
C SER A 426 -17.47 21.15 15.22
N PRO A 427 -17.04 20.15 14.43
CA PRO A 427 -17.33 19.98 13.00
C PRO A 427 -18.81 19.60 12.76
N PRO A 428 -19.43 19.98 11.63
CA PRO A 428 -20.79 19.54 11.29
C PRO A 428 -20.82 18.07 10.85
N PHE A 429 -22.01 17.50 10.69
CA PHE A 429 -22.17 16.23 9.97
C PHE A 429 -22.08 16.45 8.46
N CYS A 430 -21.48 15.51 7.73
CA CYS A 430 -21.45 15.56 6.27
C CYS A 430 -22.86 15.36 5.70
N SER A 431 -23.21 16.12 4.65
CA SER A 431 -24.59 16.18 4.12
C SER A 431 -24.85 15.27 2.91
N THR A 432 -23.84 14.95 2.09
CA THR A 432 -24.10 14.40 0.74
C THR A 432 -23.12 13.32 0.25
N GLN A 433 -22.03 13.04 0.97
CA GLN A 433 -21.05 12.06 0.51
C GLN A 433 -21.40 10.63 0.94
N ASP A 434 -21.37 9.69 0.01
CA ASP A 434 -21.37 8.26 0.32
C ASP A 434 -20.20 7.95 1.30
N PRO A 435 -20.50 7.44 2.51
CA PRO A 435 -19.48 7.06 3.49
C PRO A 435 -18.47 6.02 2.98
N ASP A 436 -18.91 5.14 2.08
CA ASP A 436 -18.10 4.04 1.56
C ASP A 436 -17.31 4.42 0.30
N SER A 437 -17.59 5.57 -0.31
CA SER A 437 -16.78 6.09 -1.42
C SER A 437 -15.43 6.62 -0.91
N ALA A 438 -14.34 6.15 -1.52
CA ALA A 438 -12.99 6.51 -1.09
C ALA A 438 -11.98 6.72 -2.23
N TRP A 439 -12.12 6.04 -3.37
CA TRP A 439 -11.18 6.15 -4.49
C TRP A 439 -11.15 7.60 -5.02
N TYR A 440 -9.97 8.24 -4.95
CA TYR A 440 -9.75 9.68 -5.25
C TYR A 440 -10.75 10.67 -4.60
N THR A 441 -11.43 10.26 -3.52
CA THR A 441 -12.39 11.11 -2.83
C THR A 441 -11.67 11.99 -1.82
N LYS A 442 -11.91 13.30 -1.84
CA LYS A 442 -11.29 14.24 -0.89
C LYS A 442 -11.88 14.11 0.51
N MET A 443 -11.04 14.25 1.53
CA MET A 443 -11.47 14.37 2.91
C MET A 443 -12.16 15.72 3.14
N GLU A 444 -13.17 15.72 4.01
CA GLU A 444 -13.91 16.92 4.40
C GLU A 444 -13.83 17.09 5.92
N ALA A 445 -13.88 18.34 6.40
CA ALA A 445 -13.90 18.67 7.82
C ALA A 445 -15.29 18.48 8.44
N CYS A 446 -15.89 17.30 8.27
CA CYS A 446 -17.21 16.94 8.78
C CYS A 446 -17.25 15.50 9.29
N ILE A 447 -18.13 15.23 10.25
CA ILE A 447 -18.33 13.88 10.81
C ILE A 447 -19.16 13.07 9.82
N THR A 448 -18.65 11.91 9.40
CA THR A 448 -19.40 11.00 8.52
C THR A 448 -20.58 10.40 9.30
N PRO A 449 -21.84 10.56 8.85
CA PRO A 449 -22.99 9.99 9.55
C PRO A 449 -22.89 8.47 9.68
N LEU A 450 -23.19 7.96 10.88
CA LEU A 450 -23.47 6.54 11.09
C LEU A 450 -24.94 6.24 10.77
N PRO A 451 -25.30 5.00 10.39
CA PRO A 451 -26.69 4.61 10.21
C PRO A 451 -27.54 4.94 11.45
N GLU A 452 -28.77 5.38 11.21
CA GLU A 452 -29.69 5.76 12.28
C GLU A 452 -30.07 4.56 13.15
N VAL A 453 -30.20 4.81 14.44
CA VAL A 453 -30.72 3.86 15.42
C VAL A 453 -31.61 4.61 16.40
N GLU A 454 -32.64 3.93 16.91
CA GLU A 454 -33.58 4.51 17.88
C GLU A 454 -33.13 4.29 19.33
N ASP A 455 -32.57 3.11 19.63
CA ASP A 455 -32.07 2.77 20.96
C ASP A 455 -30.67 3.35 21.21
N LEU A 456 -30.51 4.02 22.35
CA LEU A 456 -29.24 4.53 22.87
C LEU A 456 -28.17 3.45 23.01
N ARG A 457 -28.57 2.20 23.29
CA ARG A 457 -27.64 1.08 23.45
C ARG A 457 -27.32 0.36 22.13
N ALA A 458 -28.08 0.62 21.06
CA ALA A 458 -27.86 -0.04 19.78
C ALA A 458 -26.54 0.40 19.13
N THR A 459 -25.94 -0.54 18.40
CA THR A 459 -24.75 -0.29 17.58
C THR A 459 -25.19 0.09 16.16
N ALA A 460 -24.72 1.22 15.67
CA ALA A 460 -25.14 1.78 14.39
C ALA A 460 -24.73 0.89 13.20
N GLY A 461 -25.76 0.45 12.47
CA GLY A 461 -25.66 -0.52 11.39
C GLY A 461 -25.28 -1.93 11.82
N GLY A 462 -25.67 -2.30 13.05
CA GLY A 462 -25.75 -3.68 13.52
C GLY A 462 -24.50 -4.19 14.23
N GLU A 463 -24.72 -5.14 15.14
CA GLU A 463 -23.65 -5.85 15.83
C GLU A 463 -23.10 -6.98 14.96
N LEU A 464 -21.78 -7.13 14.95
CA LEU A 464 -21.12 -8.23 14.28
C LEU A 464 -20.93 -9.41 15.23
N LYS A 465 -20.95 -10.62 14.67
CA LYS A 465 -20.48 -11.80 15.39
C LYS A 465 -18.99 -11.68 15.70
N LYS A 466 -18.55 -12.37 16.75
CA LYS A 466 -17.13 -12.43 17.12
C LYS A 466 -16.39 -13.36 16.16
N TRP A 467 -15.08 -13.15 16.04
CA TRP A 467 -14.22 -14.08 15.29
C TRP A 467 -14.16 -15.44 16.02
N PRO A 468 -14.22 -16.59 15.33
CA PRO A 468 -14.22 -16.78 13.86
C PRO A 468 -15.61 -16.82 13.19
N GLU A 469 -16.70 -16.87 13.94
CA GLU A 469 -18.08 -16.95 13.40
C GLU A 469 -18.41 -15.83 12.40
N ARG A 470 -17.80 -14.66 12.61
CA ARG A 470 -17.89 -13.48 11.73
C ARG A 470 -17.58 -13.78 10.26
N LEU A 471 -16.70 -14.76 9.96
CA LEU A 471 -16.23 -15.03 8.60
C LEU A 471 -17.33 -15.47 7.64
N THR A 472 -18.32 -16.20 8.15
CA THR A 472 -19.40 -16.82 7.37
C THR A 472 -20.79 -16.30 7.73
N ALA A 473 -20.90 -15.54 8.83
CA ALA A 473 -22.16 -14.90 9.21
C ALA A 473 -22.58 -13.85 8.18
N VAL A 474 -23.90 -13.76 7.92
CA VAL A 474 -24.48 -12.74 7.04
C VAL A 474 -24.19 -11.35 7.64
N PRO A 475 -23.50 -10.45 6.91
CA PRO A 475 -23.19 -9.11 7.36
C PRO A 475 -24.45 -8.27 7.64
N PRO A 476 -24.48 -7.45 8.71
CA PRO A 476 -25.59 -6.57 9.02
C PRO A 476 -25.98 -5.63 7.88
N ARG A 477 -25.02 -5.15 7.07
CA ARG A 477 -25.36 -4.30 5.92
C ARG A 477 -26.18 -5.01 4.84
N ILE A 478 -26.05 -6.33 4.72
CA ILE A 478 -26.87 -7.16 3.83
C ILE A 478 -28.22 -7.43 4.48
N GLY A 479 -28.22 -7.85 5.74
CA GLY A 479 -29.47 -8.12 6.48
C GLY A 479 -30.38 -6.90 6.61
N GLY A 480 -29.82 -5.69 6.65
CA GLY A 480 -30.55 -4.43 6.67
C GLY A 480 -30.94 -3.86 5.30
N GLY A 481 -30.68 -4.58 4.20
CA GLY A 481 -31.02 -4.12 2.84
C GLY A 481 -30.20 -2.92 2.36
N GLY A 482 -29.01 -2.70 2.91
CA GLY A 482 -28.16 -1.54 2.58
C GLY A 482 -27.44 -1.63 1.23
N LEU A 483 -27.54 -2.76 0.53
CA LEU A 483 -26.92 -2.99 -0.77
C LEU A 483 -27.99 -3.43 -1.78
N ASN A 484 -28.17 -2.61 -2.82
CA ASN A 484 -29.14 -2.89 -3.87
C ASN A 484 -28.80 -4.21 -4.59
N GLY A 485 -29.77 -5.12 -4.66
CA GLY A 485 -29.62 -6.40 -5.36
C GLY A 485 -28.77 -7.45 -4.63
N VAL A 486 -28.41 -7.24 -3.36
CA VAL A 486 -27.67 -8.23 -2.55
C VAL A 486 -28.53 -8.67 -1.37
N THR A 487 -28.80 -9.97 -1.28
CA THR A 487 -29.58 -10.59 -0.20
C THR A 487 -28.74 -11.56 0.62
N ALA A 488 -29.26 -12.03 1.76
CA ALA A 488 -28.61 -13.05 2.57
C ALA A 488 -28.39 -14.35 1.79
N GLU A 489 -29.35 -14.73 0.95
CA GLU A 489 -29.29 -15.93 0.10
C GLU A 489 -28.13 -15.81 -0.90
N THR A 490 -28.07 -14.70 -1.65
CA THR A 490 -26.99 -14.49 -2.63
C THR A 490 -25.59 -14.50 -1.99
N PHE A 491 -25.46 -14.04 -0.75
CA PHE A 491 -24.20 -14.07 0.01
C PHE A 491 -23.81 -15.49 0.44
N LEU A 492 -24.79 -16.30 0.87
CA LEU A 492 -24.56 -17.69 1.28
C LEU A 492 -24.23 -18.56 0.06
N GLU A 493 -24.91 -18.35 -1.06
CA GLU A 493 -24.60 -18.98 -2.34
C GLU A 493 -23.18 -18.68 -2.80
N ASP A 494 -22.75 -17.41 -2.75
CA ASP A 494 -21.37 -17.00 -3.06
C ASP A 494 -20.35 -17.70 -2.13
N SER A 495 -20.63 -17.75 -0.83
CA SER A 495 -19.74 -18.42 0.13
C SER A 495 -19.62 -19.93 -0.14
N ASN A 496 -20.73 -20.61 -0.46
CA ASN A 496 -20.73 -22.03 -0.81
C ASN A 496 -20.03 -22.28 -2.16
N LEU A 497 -20.24 -21.40 -3.14
CA LEU A 497 -19.60 -21.46 -4.45
C LEU A 497 -18.07 -21.38 -4.30
N TRP A 498 -17.56 -20.45 -3.50
CA TRP A 498 -16.12 -20.29 -3.30
C TRP A 498 -15.47 -21.44 -2.54
N GLN A 499 -16.18 -22.05 -1.59
CA GLN A 499 -15.72 -23.28 -0.94
C GLN A 499 -15.54 -24.42 -1.96
N ARG A 500 -16.53 -24.61 -2.85
CA ARG A 500 -16.47 -25.60 -3.93
C ARG A 500 -15.35 -25.30 -4.93
N ARG A 501 -15.25 -24.05 -5.39
CA ARG A 501 -14.24 -23.59 -6.36
C ARG A 501 -12.82 -23.76 -5.80
N LEU A 502 -12.60 -23.39 -4.54
CA LEU A 502 -11.28 -23.59 -3.91
C LEU A 502 -10.93 -25.08 -3.81
N GLY A 503 -11.91 -25.94 -3.51
CA GLY A 503 -11.74 -27.40 -3.53
C GLY A 503 -11.22 -27.89 -4.88
N TYR A 504 -11.81 -27.42 -5.99
CA TYR A 504 -11.35 -27.74 -7.34
C TYR A 504 -9.99 -27.11 -7.66
N TYR A 505 -9.74 -25.85 -7.27
CA TYR A 505 -8.43 -25.21 -7.47
C TYR A 505 -7.29 -25.99 -6.81
N LYS A 506 -7.53 -26.59 -5.64
CA LYS A 506 -6.54 -27.45 -4.97
C LYS A 506 -6.22 -28.74 -5.75
N THR A 507 -7.09 -29.22 -6.65
CA THR A 507 -6.82 -30.41 -7.48
C THR A 507 -6.03 -30.09 -8.75
N ILE A 508 -6.23 -28.90 -9.33
CA ILE A 508 -5.54 -28.46 -10.55
C ILE A 508 -4.24 -27.68 -10.26
N VAL A 509 -4.13 -27.06 -9.07
CA VAL A 509 -2.92 -26.41 -8.57
C VAL A 509 -2.46 -27.15 -7.33
N ASN A 510 -1.69 -28.23 -7.52
CA ASN A 510 -1.18 -29.07 -6.42
C ASN A 510 -0.43 -28.28 -5.34
N GLN A 511 0.20 -27.16 -5.71
CA GLN A 511 0.92 -26.27 -4.81
C GLN A 511 0.00 -25.46 -3.87
N LEU A 512 -1.28 -25.28 -4.21
CA LEU A 512 -2.23 -24.47 -3.44
C LEU A 512 -2.55 -25.09 -2.08
N GLY A 513 -2.49 -26.42 -1.97
CA GLY A 513 -2.63 -27.16 -0.71
C GLY A 513 -1.32 -27.33 0.08
N GLN A 514 -0.18 -26.88 -0.44
CA GLN A 514 1.11 -27.05 0.22
C GLN A 514 1.33 -25.96 1.27
N ARG A 515 1.41 -26.38 2.54
CA ARG A 515 1.68 -25.44 3.66
C ARG A 515 3.00 -24.70 3.46
N GLY A 516 2.94 -23.38 3.59
CA GLY A 516 4.12 -22.51 3.51
C GLY A 516 4.55 -22.12 2.10
N ARG A 517 3.91 -22.66 1.05
CA ARG A 517 4.20 -22.31 -0.35
C ARG A 517 3.68 -20.93 -0.74
N TYR A 518 2.50 -20.59 -0.26
CA TYR A 518 1.85 -19.30 -0.49
C TYR A 518 1.58 -18.59 0.84
N ARG A 519 1.65 -17.26 0.82
CA ARG A 519 1.36 -16.42 1.98
C ARG A 519 0.60 -15.16 1.59
N ASN A 520 1.09 -14.43 0.59
CA ASN A 520 0.54 -13.17 0.10
C ASN A 520 -0.34 -13.44 -1.12
N LEU A 521 -1.65 -13.43 -0.95
CA LEU A 521 -2.61 -13.63 -2.04
C LEU A 521 -3.27 -12.29 -2.40
N LEU A 522 -3.59 -12.11 -3.68
CA LEU A 522 -4.38 -10.99 -4.18
C LEU A 522 -5.61 -11.54 -4.90
N ASP A 523 -6.79 -11.17 -4.43
CA ASP A 523 -8.03 -11.39 -5.16
C ASP A 523 -8.41 -10.11 -5.87
N MET A 524 -8.28 -10.10 -7.19
CA MET A 524 -8.39 -8.90 -8.01
C MET A 524 -9.84 -8.43 -8.19
N ASN A 525 -10.82 -9.29 -7.92
CA ASN A 525 -12.24 -8.97 -7.98
C ASN A 525 -13.01 -9.74 -6.90
N ALA A 526 -12.86 -9.29 -5.66
CA ALA A 526 -13.26 -10.05 -4.49
C ALA A 526 -14.77 -10.10 -4.24
N ARG A 527 -15.55 -9.17 -4.79
CA ARG A 527 -17.00 -9.03 -4.53
C ARG A 527 -17.30 -9.07 -3.02
N PHE A 528 -17.77 -10.21 -2.48
CA PHE A 528 -18.06 -10.40 -1.05
C PHE A 528 -16.92 -11.01 -0.22
N GLY A 529 -15.73 -11.21 -0.81
CA GLY A 529 -14.57 -11.82 -0.17
C GLY A 529 -14.69 -13.33 0.00
N GLY A 530 -15.50 -14.01 -0.82
CA GLY A 530 -15.75 -15.44 -0.71
C GLY A 530 -14.51 -16.30 -0.95
N PHE A 531 -13.66 -15.92 -1.92
CA PHE A 531 -12.35 -16.57 -2.16
C PHE A 531 -11.49 -16.55 -0.90
N ALA A 532 -11.30 -15.37 -0.29
CA ALA A 532 -10.53 -15.24 0.94
C ALA A 532 -11.17 -15.98 2.13
N ALA A 533 -12.50 -15.98 2.23
CA ALA A 533 -13.20 -16.72 3.26
C ALA A 533 -13.00 -18.25 3.13
N ALA A 534 -12.87 -18.76 1.90
CA ALA A 534 -12.58 -20.17 1.66
C ALA A 534 -11.20 -20.61 2.18
N PHE A 535 -10.24 -19.67 2.30
CA PHE A 535 -8.94 -19.90 2.92
C PHE A 535 -8.91 -19.73 4.45
N GLY A 536 -10.06 -19.57 5.12
CA GLY A 536 -10.14 -19.15 6.53
C GLY A 536 -9.24 -19.90 7.53
N ASP A 537 -8.98 -21.18 7.28
CA ASP A 537 -8.16 -22.05 8.15
C ASP A 537 -6.67 -22.13 7.74
N GLU A 538 -6.30 -21.52 6.61
CA GLU A 538 -4.95 -21.55 6.06
C GLU A 538 -4.14 -20.33 6.54
N PRO A 539 -2.82 -20.47 6.76
CA PRO A 539 -1.97 -19.38 7.22
C PRO A 539 -1.60 -18.42 6.08
N VAL A 540 -2.58 -17.97 5.32
CA VAL A 540 -2.45 -16.98 4.23
C VAL A 540 -3.19 -15.70 4.61
N TRP A 541 -2.88 -14.62 3.91
CA TRP A 541 -3.74 -13.44 3.91
C TRP A 541 -4.03 -13.05 2.47
N VAL A 542 -5.25 -12.56 2.26
CA VAL A 542 -5.72 -12.15 0.94
C VAL A 542 -5.97 -10.65 0.97
N MET A 543 -5.33 -9.91 0.06
CA MET A 543 -5.77 -8.57 -0.29
C MET A 543 -7.01 -8.71 -1.16
N ASN A 544 -8.18 -8.42 -0.60
CA ASN A 544 -9.44 -8.47 -1.33
C ASN A 544 -9.66 -7.13 -2.05
N VAL A 545 -9.52 -7.10 -3.38
CA VAL A 545 -9.75 -5.91 -4.16
C VAL A 545 -11.19 -5.84 -4.61
N VAL A 546 -11.84 -4.71 -4.39
CA VAL A 546 -13.12 -4.38 -5.04
C VAL A 546 -12.84 -3.33 -6.11
N PRO A 547 -12.91 -3.70 -7.40
CA PRO A 547 -12.60 -2.77 -8.47
C PRO A 547 -13.53 -1.57 -8.48
N THR A 548 -13.02 -0.40 -8.86
CA THR A 548 -13.84 0.82 -9.06
C THR A 548 -14.89 0.65 -10.16
N ALA A 549 -14.68 -0.30 -11.07
CA ALA A 549 -15.60 -0.70 -12.12
C ALA A 549 -16.81 -1.50 -11.63
N ALA A 550 -16.71 -2.09 -10.42
CA ALA A 550 -17.68 -3.03 -9.88
C ALA A 550 -18.59 -2.37 -8.83
N ALA A 551 -19.62 -3.10 -8.40
CA ALA A 551 -20.48 -2.67 -7.30
C ALA A 551 -19.68 -2.55 -6.00
N ASN A 552 -19.91 -1.45 -5.25
CA ASN A 552 -19.20 -1.18 -4.01
C ASN A 552 -19.59 -2.19 -2.91
N THR A 553 -18.78 -3.22 -2.77
CA THR A 553 -19.00 -4.36 -1.88
C THR A 553 -17.90 -4.50 -0.82
N LEU A 554 -16.92 -3.59 -0.79
CA LEU A 554 -15.75 -3.73 0.09
C LEU A 554 -16.13 -3.70 1.58
N GLY A 555 -17.20 -3.00 1.96
CA GLY A 555 -17.67 -3.03 3.34
C GLY A 555 -18.23 -4.39 3.78
N VAL A 556 -18.71 -5.23 2.85
CA VAL A 556 -19.08 -6.64 3.12
C VAL A 556 -17.85 -7.43 3.51
N VAL A 557 -16.76 -7.31 2.74
CA VAL A 557 -15.46 -7.97 3.00
C VAL A 557 -14.98 -7.63 4.41
N TYR A 558 -15.01 -6.35 4.79
CA TYR A 558 -14.61 -5.94 6.13
C TYR A 558 -15.56 -6.46 7.21
N GLU A 559 -16.88 -6.53 6.97
CA GLU A 559 -17.83 -7.08 7.93
C GLU A 559 -17.65 -8.58 8.18
N ARG A 560 -17.06 -9.33 7.23
CA ARG A 560 -16.59 -10.71 7.44
C ARG A 560 -15.33 -10.80 8.30
N GLY A 561 -14.66 -9.69 8.58
CA GLY A 561 -13.40 -9.66 9.30
C GLY A 561 -12.17 -9.95 8.42
N LEU A 562 -12.29 -9.64 7.12
CA LEU A 562 -11.21 -9.69 6.14
C LEU A 562 -10.67 -8.28 5.86
N ILE A 563 -9.54 -8.19 5.15
CA ILE A 563 -8.94 -6.92 4.70
C ILE A 563 -9.01 -6.78 3.18
N GLY A 564 -9.06 -5.55 2.70
CA GLY A 564 -9.15 -5.27 1.28
C GLY A 564 -9.03 -3.79 0.94
N THR A 565 -9.04 -3.47 -0.35
CA THR A 565 -8.90 -2.10 -0.84
C THR A 565 -9.67 -1.87 -2.13
N TYR A 566 -9.99 -0.61 -2.43
CA TYR A 566 -10.44 -0.24 -3.76
C TYR A 566 -9.24 -0.11 -4.69
N GLN A 567 -9.40 -0.50 -5.95
CA GLN A 567 -8.37 -0.32 -6.98
C GLN A 567 -9.03 -0.14 -8.34
N ASP A 568 -8.43 0.70 -9.19
CA ASP A 568 -8.71 0.70 -10.62
C ASP A 568 -7.60 -0.06 -11.35
N TRP A 569 -7.91 -1.18 -12.00
CA TRP A 569 -6.92 -1.96 -12.75
C TRP A 569 -6.41 -1.28 -14.02
N CYS A 570 -6.99 -0.14 -14.42
CA CYS A 570 -6.40 0.72 -15.44
C CYS A 570 -5.22 1.57 -14.93
N GLU A 571 -4.92 1.51 -13.64
CA GLU A 571 -3.79 2.19 -13.03
C GLU A 571 -2.98 1.21 -12.16
N ALA A 572 -1.68 1.48 -11.98
CA ALA A 572 -0.82 0.60 -11.18
C ALA A 572 -1.22 0.59 -9.70
N MET A 573 -1.16 -0.55 -9.01
CA MET A 573 -1.49 -0.67 -7.59
C MET A 573 -0.42 0.01 -6.70
N SER A 574 -0.84 0.63 -5.59
CA SER A 574 0.05 1.24 -4.58
C SER A 574 0.79 0.18 -3.73
N THR A 575 1.59 -0.66 -4.39
CA THR A 575 2.43 -1.71 -3.81
C THR A 575 3.75 -1.83 -4.58
N TYR A 576 4.75 -2.49 -3.97
CA TYR A 576 6.03 -2.78 -4.62
C TYR A 576 5.93 -3.94 -5.63
N PRO A 577 6.85 -4.02 -6.60
CA PRO A 577 6.97 -5.22 -7.43
C PRO A 577 7.22 -6.48 -6.59
N ARG A 578 6.80 -7.66 -7.09
CA ARG A 578 7.04 -8.98 -6.47
C ARG A 578 6.47 -9.09 -5.05
N THR A 579 5.25 -8.59 -4.85
CA THR A 579 4.55 -8.59 -3.57
C THR A 579 3.79 -9.90 -3.31
N TYR A 580 3.11 -10.42 -4.33
CA TYR A 580 2.14 -11.51 -4.16
C TYR A 580 2.70 -12.83 -4.70
N ASP A 581 2.37 -13.91 -4.00
CA ASP A 581 2.73 -15.27 -4.41
C ASP A 581 1.66 -15.88 -5.34
N LEU A 582 0.41 -15.43 -5.19
CA LEU A 582 -0.71 -15.85 -6.03
C LEU A 582 -1.66 -14.68 -6.33
N LEU A 583 -2.02 -14.54 -7.61
CA LEU A 583 -3.08 -13.64 -8.06
C LEU A 583 -4.30 -14.47 -8.50
N HIS A 584 -5.48 -14.03 -8.09
CA HIS A 584 -6.74 -14.59 -8.51
C HIS A 584 -7.53 -13.52 -9.27
N ALA A 585 -7.89 -13.82 -10.52
CA ALA A 585 -8.54 -12.90 -11.43
C ALA A 585 -9.84 -13.51 -11.96
N ASP A 586 -10.93 -13.35 -11.20
CA ASP A 586 -12.28 -13.76 -11.60
C ASP A 586 -12.98 -12.64 -12.38
N SER A 587 -13.23 -12.90 -13.66
CA SER A 587 -13.93 -12.02 -14.60
C SER A 587 -13.32 -10.62 -14.73
N VAL A 588 -12.03 -10.45 -14.40
CA VAL A 588 -11.34 -9.14 -14.39
C VAL A 588 -11.27 -8.55 -15.80
N PHE A 589 -10.93 -9.35 -16.81
CA PHE A 589 -10.79 -8.86 -18.19
C PHE A 589 -12.13 -8.58 -18.83
N THR A 590 -13.16 -9.38 -18.52
CA THR A 590 -14.53 -9.04 -18.89
C THR A 590 -15.01 -7.75 -18.24
N LEU A 591 -14.73 -7.55 -16.94
CA LEU A 591 -15.10 -6.32 -16.20
C LEU A 591 -14.43 -5.06 -16.76
N TYR A 592 -13.18 -5.20 -17.22
CA TYR A 592 -12.38 -4.08 -17.75
C TYR A 592 -12.39 -3.96 -19.27
N LYS A 593 -13.18 -4.80 -19.95
CA LYS A 593 -13.35 -4.76 -21.40
C LYS A 593 -13.74 -3.35 -21.86
N ASN A 594 -13.00 -2.81 -22.82
CA ASN A 594 -13.17 -1.47 -23.37
C ASN A 594 -12.91 -0.30 -22.39
N ARG A 595 -12.36 -0.53 -21.18
CA ARG A 595 -11.98 0.54 -20.23
C ARG A 595 -10.49 0.88 -20.33
N CYS A 596 -9.65 -0.13 -20.41
CA CYS A 596 -8.21 -0.04 -20.65
C CYS A 596 -7.68 -1.30 -21.35
N GLU A 597 -6.43 -1.26 -21.77
CA GLU A 597 -5.81 -2.34 -22.52
C GLU A 597 -5.56 -3.56 -21.63
N MET A 598 -5.86 -4.76 -22.16
CA MET A 598 -5.58 -6.04 -21.50
C MET A 598 -4.08 -6.16 -21.16
N GLU A 599 -3.23 -5.67 -22.05
CA GLU A 599 -1.78 -5.63 -21.88
C GLU A 599 -1.35 -4.85 -20.63
N ASP A 600 -1.98 -3.71 -20.34
CA ASP A 600 -1.62 -2.87 -19.18
C ASP A 600 -1.92 -3.59 -17.86
N ILE A 601 -3.08 -4.27 -17.79
CA ILE A 601 -3.47 -5.08 -16.63
C ILE A 601 -2.47 -6.23 -16.44
N LEU A 602 -2.11 -6.93 -17.52
CA LEU A 602 -1.16 -8.05 -17.46
C LEU A 602 0.25 -7.61 -17.05
N LEU A 603 0.73 -6.47 -17.53
CA LEU A 603 2.02 -5.92 -17.12
C LEU A 603 2.02 -5.50 -15.64
N GLU A 604 0.91 -4.96 -15.13
CA GLU A 604 0.75 -4.69 -13.70
C GLU A 604 0.73 -5.99 -12.88
N MET A 605 0.04 -7.03 -13.36
CA MET A 605 0.05 -8.35 -12.75
C MET A 605 1.47 -8.93 -12.70
N ASP A 606 2.24 -8.85 -13.80
CA ASP A 606 3.64 -9.28 -13.83
C ASP A 606 4.51 -8.51 -12.84
N ARG A 607 4.34 -7.18 -12.75
CA ARG A 607 5.09 -6.36 -11.81
C ARG A 607 4.89 -6.82 -10.37
N ILE A 608 3.64 -7.02 -9.94
CA ILE A 608 3.31 -7.32 -8.54
C ILE A 608 3.44 -8.81 -8.18
N LEU A 609 3.50 -9.69 -9.17
CA LEU A 609 3.70 -11.13 -8.99
C LEU A 609 5.17 -11.47 -8.74
N ARG A 610 5.42 -12.34 -7.77
CA ARG A 610 6.76 -12.89 -7.51
C ARG A 610 7.23 -13.81 -8.63
N PRO A 611 8.54 -13.94 -8.86
CA PRO A 611 9.09 -15.07 -9.61
C PRO A 611 8.52 -16.39 -9.08
N GLU A 612 8.15 -17.31 -9.97
CA GLU A 612 7.47 -18.57 -9.65
C GLU A 612 6.09 -18.39 -8.99
N GLY A 613 5.53 -17.19 -9.02
CA GLY A 613 4.18 -16.90 -8.57
C GLY A 613 3.13 -17.49 -9.52
N THR A 614 1.95 -17.81 -8.98
CA THR A 614 0.85 -18.42 -9.74
C THR A 614 -0.26 -17.40 -10.00
N VAL A 615 -0.89 -17.50 -11.16
CA VAL A 615 -2.11 -16.76 -11.48
C VAL A 615 -3.21 -17.75 -11.85
N ILE A 616 -4.39 -17.54 -11.26
CA ILE A 616 -5.62 -18.24 -11.63
C ILE A 616 -6.53 -17.22 -12.29
N PHE A 617 -6.67 -17.31 -13.61
CA PHE A 617 -7.65 -16.54 -14.36
C PHE A 617 -8.92 -17.38 -14.52
N ARG A 618 -10.08 -16.76 -14.30
CA ARG A 618 -11.38 -17.36 -14.55
C ARG A 618 -12.21 -16.38 -15.36
N ASP A 619 -12.54 -16.72 -16.60
CA ASP A 619 -13.28 -15.85 -17.51
C ASP A 619 -13.87 -16.68 -18.67
N ASP A 620 -14.62 -16.05 -19.57
CA ASP A 620 -15.07 -16.70 -20.81
C ASP A 620 -13.88 -17.16 -21.66
N VAL A 621 -13.99 -18.34 -22.28
CA VAL A 621 -12.92 -18.95 -23.09
C VAL A 621 -12.35 -18.02 -24.16
N ASP A 622 -13.17 -17.18 -24.79
CA ASP A 622 -12.72 -16.25 -25.84
C ASP A 622 -11.82 -15.14 -25.28
N VAL A 623 -12.05 -14.76 -24.03
CA VAL A 623 -11.20 -13.82 -23.28
C VAL A 623 -9.91 -14.52 -22.86
N LEU A 624 -9.99 -15.75 -22.35
CA LEU A 624 -8.82 -16.49 -21.88
C LEU A 624 -7.85 -16.88 -23.01
N VAL A 625 -8.33 -17.17 -24.22
CA VAL A 625 -7.44 -17.39 -25.38
C VAL A 625 -6.63 -16.12 -25.69
N LYS A 626 -7.24 -14.93 -25.56
CA LYS A 626 -6.52 -13.66 -25.73
C LYS A 626 -5.54 -13.43 -24.60
N VAL A 627 -5.93 -13.64 -23.35
CA VAL A 627 -5.01 -13.53 -22.20
C VAL A 627 -3.81 -14.46 -22.40
N LYS A 628 -4.07 -15.70 -22.83
CA LYS A 628 -3.02 -16.70 -23.09
C LYS A 628 -2.01 -16.21 -24.13
N SER A 629 -2.46 -15.59 -25.22
CA SER A 629 -1.55 -15.09 -26.28
C SER A 629 -0.64 -13.94 -25.82
N TYR A 630 -1.02 -13.22 -24.76
CA TYR A 630 -0.12 -12.29 -24.08
C TYR A 630 0.80 -13.03 -23.10
N THR A 631 0.26 -13.88 -22.22
CA THR A 631 1.07 -14.55 -21.18
C THR A 631 2.16 -15.45 -21.76
N ASP A 632 1.90 -16.10 -22.90
CA ASP A 632 2.90 -16.92 -23.61
C ASP A 632 4.13 -16.11 -24.06
N ARG A 633 3.99 -14.78 -24.18
CA ARG A 633 5.07 -13.83 -24.52
C ARG A 633 5.66 -13.11 -23.30
N MET A 634 5.13 -13.34 -22.10
CA MET A 634 5.53 -12.68 -20.84
C MET A 634 6.51 -13.50 -20.00
N ARG A 635 7.12 -14.55 -20.57
CA ARG A 635 7.94 -15.54 -19.82
C ARG A 635 7.12 -16.23 -18.72
N TRP A 636 5.88 -16.56 -19.04
CA TRP A 636 5.00 -17.33 -18.17
C TRP A 636 4.73 -18.68 -18.83
N ASP A 637 4.60 -19.73 -18.03
CA ASP A 637 4.06 -21.01 -18.47
C ASP A 637 2.55 -21.01 -18.20
N SER A 638 1.73 -21.32 -19.20
CA SER A 638 0.28 -21.15 -19.09
C SER A 638 -0.53 -22.25 -19.79
N GLN A 639 -1.59 -22.71 -19.13
CA GLN A 639 -2.48 -23.76 -19.61
C GLN A 639 -3.95 -23.47 -19.29
N ILE A 640 -4.83 -23.67 -20.27
CA ILE A 640 -6.28 -23.60 -20.06
C ILE A 640 -6.74 -24.97 -19.58
N VAL A 641 -7.55 -24.98 -18.52
CA VAL A 641 -8.18 -26.16 -17.94
C VAL A 641 -9.69 -25.97 -17.87
N ASP A 642 -10.40 -27.09 -17.75
CA ASP A 642 -11.85 -27.10 -17.70
C ASP A 642 -12.40 -26.52 -16.40
N HIS A 643 -13.64 -26.05 -16.48
CA HIS A 643 -14.46 -25.64 -15.35
C HIS A 643 -14.74 -26.82 -14.41
N GLU A 644 -14.98 -26.54 -13.12
CA GLU A 644 -15.33 -27.58 -12.14
C GLU A 644 -16.63 -28.34 -12.47
N ASP A 645 -17.43 -27.86 -13.42
CA ASP A 645 -18.72 -28.43 -13.84
C ASP A 645 -18.61 -29.13 -15.21
N GLY A 646 -17.37 -29.27 -15.72
CA GLY A 646 -17.06 -30.05 -16.92
C GLY A 646 -16.64 -29.24 -18.15
N PRO A 647 -16.29 -29.95 -19.24
CA PRO A 647 -15.64 -29.37 -20.41
C PRO A 647 -16.57 -28.54 -21.31
N HIS A 648 -17.89 -28.62 -21.13
CA HIS A 648 -18.84 -27.87 -21.98
C HIS A 648 -19.16 -26.46 -21.47
N GLN A 649 -18.65 -26.07 -20.29
CA GLN A 649 -18.81 -24.71 -19.78
C GLN A 649 -17.96 -23.74 -20.61
N ARG A 650 -18.54 -22.59 -20.97
CA ARG A 650 -17.81 -21.51 -21.66
C ARG A 650 -16.84 -20.78 -20.75
N GLU A 651 -17.21 -20.60 -19.49
CA GLU A 651 -16.28 -20.14 -18.46
C GLU A 651 -15.21 -21.22 -18.27
N LYS A 652 -13.94 -20.83 -18.40
CA LYS A 652 -12.79 -21.72 -18.23
C LYS A 652 -11.84 -21.14 -17.19
N ILE A 653 -10.79 -21.90 -16.89
CA ILE A 653 -9.72 -21.46 -16.01
C ILE A 653 -8.41 -21.47 -16.80
N LEU A 654 -7.70 -20.36 -16.82
CA LEU A 654 -6.32 -20.32 -17.30
C LEU A 654 -5.41 -20.28 -16.07
N LEU A 655 -4.57 -21.31 -15.94
CA LEU A 655 -3.53 -21.38 -14.94
C LEU A 655 -2.25 -20.85 -15.57
N ALA A 656 -1.58 -19.91 -14.90
CA ALA A 656 -0.28 -19.43 -15.35
C ALA A 656 0.73 -19.37 -14.20
N VAL A 657 1.99 -19.63 -14.50
CA VAL A 657 3.11 -19.53 -13.56
C VAL A 657 4.18 -18.65 -14.17
N LYS A 658 4.54 -17.57 -13.47
CA LYS A 658 5.64 -16.70 -13.88
C LYS A 658 6.96 -17.43 -13.73
N LEU A 659 7.75 -17.55 -14.81
CA LEU A 659 9.04 -18.25 -14.74
C LEU A 659 10.03 -17.51 -13.86
N TYR A 660 10.95 -18.23 -13.25
CA TYR A 660 12.03 -17.62 -12.48
C TYR A 660 13.04 -16.93 -13.41
N TRP A 661 13.25 -15.62 -13.21
CA TRP A 661 14.33 -14.88 -13.85
C TRP A 661 14.70 -13.63 -13.05
N THR A 662 15.98 -13.25 -13.11
CA THR A 662 16.52 -12.04 -12.44
C THR A 662 17.36 -11.23 -13.41
N ALA A 663 17.61 -9.96 -13.10
CA ALA A 663 18.64 -9.19 -13.80
C ALA A 663 20.02 -9.86 -13.66
N PRO A 664 20.91 -9.72 -14.66
CA PRO A 664 22.27 -10.25 -14.58
C PRO A 664 23.03 -9.57 -13.43
N GLY A 665 23.85 -10.36 -12.73
CA GLY A 665 24.70 -9.83 -11.67
C GLY A 665 25.84 -8.96 -12.21
N PRO A 666 26.48 -8.13 -11.36
CA PRO A 666 27.59 -7.25 -11.76
C PRO A 666 28.73 -7.98 -12.52
N ASN A 667 28.98 -9.25 -12.17
CA ASN A 667 30.03 -10.06 -12.76
C ASN A 667 29.67 -10.67 -14.13
N GLN A 668 28.39 -10.66 -14.54
CA GLN A 668 27.97 -11.16 -15.85
C GLN A 668 27.96 -10.07 -16.93
N VAL A 669 27.87 -8.79 -16.54
CA VAL A 669 27.87 -7.65 -17.47
C VAL A 669 29.25 -7.47 -18.13
N GLN A 670 30.34 -7.90 -17.48
CA GLN A 670 31.69 -7.85 -18.06
C GLN A 670 31.92 -8.85 -19.22
N ASN A 671 31.11 -9.91 -19.33
CA ASN A 671 31.24 -10.91 -20.40
C ASN A 671 30.28 -10.68 -21.57
N SER A 672 29.44 -9.63 -21.53
CA SER A 672 28.44 -9.35 -22.55
C SER A 672 28.68 -8.05 -23.34
N GLN A 673 29.88 -7.45 -23.25
CA GLN A 673 30.27 -6.46 -24.26
C GLN A 673 30.67 -7.20 -25.54
N PRO A 674 30.07 -6.87 -26.70
CA PRO A 674 30.55 -7.41 -27.96
C PRO A 674 31.98 -6.92 -28.17
N SER A 675 32.91 -7.84 -28.39
CA SER A 675 34.21 -7.52 -28.96
C SER A 675 33.96 -6.93 -30.35
N SER A 676 34.08 -5.59 -30.43
CA SER A 676 34.23 -4.71 -31.60
C SER A 676 33.68 -5.17 -32.95
#